data_AF-A0A922L795-F1
#
_entry.id   AF-A0A922L795-F1
#
_cell.length_a   1.000
_cell.length_b   1.000
_cell.length_c   1.000
_cell.angle_alpha   90.00
_cell.angle_beta   90.00
_cell.angle_gamma   90.00
#
_symmetry.space_group_name_H-M   'P 1'
#
loop_
_entity.id
_entity.type
_entity.pdbx_description
1 polymer ?
#
loop_
_entity_poly.entity_id
_entity_poly.type
_entity_poly.pdbx_seq_one_letter_code
_entity_poly.pdbx_strand_id
1 'polypeptide(L)'
;MDKSISTSKSHHNLLPIDNDSILPPEQEQGNVEYKLKLINPSPNRLEHLVTQMKWRLEEGDGEAIYEIGVEDNGGLKGLTEDEISSSLQTLHMMADKINASVSITQEKLIESTRNDNNPRKALEVLVKKIPADRQAVEIRISVLGNVEAGKSSLLGVLTQGELDNGKGRARLNLFRHRHEIRSGRTSSINKEILGFDNRGKPIKYCDYQTSEEICQLSSKIIVFIDSGGHRKYLKTTVFSLTATHADYAILVINALSPLDCGTNLLHLSLAIALEVPIMVVINKIDLCDDQMIDRILNNVRTLIASPFCKNKIPITIQNGNDIIAYSNNNNRKNMVPIFLISCVNGDGLELLYDFLHLLEPSMDSFNRDKLIKQNCTFQIDQTFNIPNLGVVASGFLRSGLIEEGSVLKVGPLDDGHFVDVFVTSVQRHKVNRPQIYSMPHSSAVISLGSSAIVYIENVRQCGVILAIKHKEQIYADESASVIIRFIRRPEYIRNGYRLLLQFERAKAIGHVTKFACLSMVIDVGVYHRTFYSILLHRMNVTIDCKFYGTIFTLAGYRKFDDNRQKFQAAITAITDEKNHPRFIIDHHQQQSEQRKQKENIFNDQSYCFELSESKPKPEPLIVVAIDFGTAYTGYAFVFRNDIDQIHYMRKYSSLDGHEGKVPTSLLLDYRRKFHSFGQEAKNFYYNLKSSQCFRYGYFENFKMKLYSNGENQTKIDANLKLKPINQNYEIEAMEIFSMSLEYLCQQAKDEIGQKCGLRLTHDDIVWVITVPAIWSDQSKQFIRLAAERTGLICGEMLRIALEPEVASLYCRKFLSNELRNSKSKIQSTIEPGISYLIIDLGGGTVDITAHQIQQDGFIKELHKSTGGPYGSNEINRKFEKIIEKIFGSKRWQRFRKESPSTYLDLMQAFELRKREAKPDHHTPYNILLTFSFITYFGGSKELTKLFDKNAPNGLSYSPKLGIIRIDMILMNQLFRSVIDPLIDICRQILEEQKSNNIRYMFLTGGFARSAMINQQIKLMFESKLMVVIPSQAHLAVLYGACQYGLDPTLIRSRRVRQTYGIAIMERFDQSIHPHSKRMISAQDQTEWCTDVFDKFVEMNQSIGLFESIKRRYKPIFSTQNSCIFHIYSTTNMMARFVTDQGVQKCGALYLELDTIQFPNGVNPAIQQLLQREIEITAKDLQTGYDVRSNIDFISNLNK
;
A
#
# COMPACT_ATOMS: atom_id res chain seq x y z
N MET A 1 46.15 -11.01 43.64
CA MET A 1 46.51 -12.43 43.43
C MET A 1 46.53 -12.66 41.94
N ASP A 2 47.55 -13.37 41.49
CA ASP A 2 48.10 -13.29 40.14
C ASP A 2 47.18 -13.85 39.04
N LYS A 3 47.34 -13.30 37.83
CA LYS A 3 47.39 -14.11 36.62
C LYS A 3 48.21 -13.44 35.52
N SER A 4 49.36 -14.04 35.28
CA SER A 4 50.35 -13.74 34.25
C SER A 4 49.76 -13.61 32.84
N ILE A 5 50.16 -12.57 32.11
CA ILE A 5 50.03 -12.51 30.65
C ILE A 5 51.30 -13.11 30.04
N SER A 6 51.15 -14.23 29.34
CA SER A 6 52.23 -14.89 28.60
C SER A 6 52.36 -14.29 27.20
N THR A 7 53.44 -13.57 26.93
CA THR A 7 53.77 -13.08 25.58
C THR A 7 54.42 -14.18 24.75
N SER A 8 53.75 -14.60 23.68
CA SER A 8 54.27 -15.55 22.69
C SER A 8 55.35 -14.90 21.81
N LYS A 9 56.51 -15.55 21.69
CA LYS A 9 57.59 -15.12 20.79
C LYS A 9 57.20 -15.38 19.34
N SER A 10 57.20 -14.35 18.49
CA SER A 10 57.31 -14.51 17.04
C SER A 10 58.77 -14.41 16.61
N HIS A 11 59.26 -15.40 15.86
CA HIS A 11 60.59 -15.35 15.27
C HIS A 11 60.57 -14.43 14.04
N HIS A 12 61.29 -13.31 14.09
CA HIS A 12 61.69 -12.56 12.91
C HIS A 12 63.19 -12.76 12.64
N ASN A 13 63.54 -12.94 11.37
CA ASN A 13 64.90 -13.25 10.94
C ASN A 13 65.83 -12.06 11.18
N LEU A 14 66.92 -12.29 11.92
CA LEU A 14 68.03 -11.35 12.05
C LEU A 14 68.92 -11.43 10.81
N LEU A 15 69.01 -10.34 10.06
CA LEU A 15 70.16 -10.08 9.19
C LEU A 15 71.21 -9.32 10.01
N PRO A 16 72.51 -9.59 9.84
CA PRO A 16 73.57 -8.81 10.48
C PRO A 16 73.61 -7.40 9.87
N ILE A 17 73.88 -6.40 10.70
CA ILE A 17 74.01 -4.99 10.29
C ILE A 17 75.46 -4.55 10.55
N ASP A 18 76.06 -3.84 9.59
CA ASP A 18 77.39 -3.26 9.69
C ASP A 18 77.47 -2.12 10.73
N ASN A 19 78.65 -1.96 11.33
CA ASN A 19 78.86 -1.20 12.57
C ASN A 19 78.85 0.34 12.47
N ASP A 20 78.40 0.94 11.35
CA ASP A 20 78.38 2.39 11.12
C ASP A 20 77.01 2.90 10.61
N SER A 21 75.92 2.50 11.28
CA SER A 21 74.55 2.91 10.93
C SER A 21 74.15 4.29 11.47
N ILE A 22 74.86 5.34 11.03
CA ILE A 22 74.35 6.71 11.14
C ILE A 22 73.17 6.86 10.16
N LEU A 23 71.99 7.21 10.67
CA LEU A 23 70.85 7.56 9.82
C LEU A 23 71.15 8.90 9.10
N PRO A 24 70.57 9.17 7.91
CA PRO A 24 70.67 10.50 7.31
C PRO A 24 70.05 11.55 8.26
N PRO A 25 70.53 12.81 8.27
CA PRO A 25 69.94 13.85 9.11
C PRO A 25 68.45 14.06 8.81
N GLU A 26 67.67 14.41 9.83
CA GLU A 26 66.22 14.61 9.71
C GLU A 26 65.90 15.63 8.63
N GLN A 27 64.98 15.29 7.73
CA GLN A 27 64.49 16.23 6.72
C GLN A 27 63.39 17.11 7.33
N GLU A 28 63.53 18.43 7.18
CA GLU A 28 62.53 19.41 7.64
C GLU A 28 61.15 19.21 6.99
N GLN A 29 61.10 18.53 5.84
CA GLN A 29 59.88 18.15 5.10
C GLN A 29 59.87 16.63 4.86
N GLY A 30 58.69 16.04 4.80
CA GLY A 30 58.47 14.60 4.63
C GLY A 30 57.84 13.93 5.85
N ASN A 31 57.51 12.65 5.75
CA ASN A 31 56.71 11.96 6.76
C ASN A 31 57.51 11.24 7.86
N VAL A 32 58.80 11.54 8.01
CA VAL A 32 59.70 10.92 8.99
C VAL A 32 60.14 11.97 10.02
N GLU A 33 60.07 11.63 11.30
CA GLU A 33 60.39 12.53 12.43
C GLU A 33 61.34 11.84 13.41
N TYR A 34 62.45 12.49 13.79
CA TYR A 34 63.44 11.92 14.72
C TYR A 34 63.27 12.50 16.10
N LYS A 35 63.20 11.68 17.16
CA LYS A 35 63.11 12.20 18.53
C LYS A 35 63.95 11.39 19.49
N LEU A 36 64.92 12.05 20.13
CA LEU A 36 65.76 11.40 21.13
C LEU A 36 64.92 10.83 22.27
N LYS A 37 63.95 11.58 22.82
CA LYS A 37 62.99 11.10 23.82
C LYS A 37 61.73 11.95 23.93
N LEU A 38 60.63 11.33 24.36
CA LEU A 38 59.30 11.96 24.50
C LEU A 38 58.71 11.74 25.90
N ILE A 39 59.42 12.16 26.95
CA ILE A 39 59.06 11.89 28.34
C ILE A 39 58.34 13.10 28.96
N ASN A 40 57.16 12.86 29.55
CA ASN A 40 56.40 13.83 30.38
C ASN A 40 56.33 15.28 29.82
N PRO A 41 55.85 15.50 28.58
CA PRO A 41 55.70 16.85 28.05
C PRO A 41 54.67 17.66 28.85
N SER A 42 54.94 18.96 29.03
CA SER A 42 53.93 19.91 29.52
C SER A 42 52.70 19.95 28.59
N PRO A 43 51.51 20.38 29.06
CA PRO A 43 50.29 20.44 28.23
C PRO A 43 50.50 21.20 26.92
N ASN A 44 51.15 22.37 26.97
CA ASN A 44 51.47 23.17 25.78
C ASN A 44 52.44 22.44 24.85
N ARG A 45 53.48 21.78 25.40
CA ARG A 45 54.42 21.00 24.57
C ARG A 45 53.76 19.80 23.92
N LEU A 46 52.82 19.14 24.61
CA LEU A 46 52.02 18.05 24.05
C LEU A 46 51.15 18.53 22.88
N GLU A 47 50.56 19.73 22.95
CA GLU A 47 49.80 20.31 21.83
C GLU A 47 50.67 20.65 20.61
N HIS A 48 51.89 21.18 20.83
CA HIS A 48 52.85 21.37 19.75
C HIS A 48 53.26 20.05 19.09
N LEU A 49 53.55 19.01 19.89
CA LEU A 49 53.90 17.67 19.38
C LEU A 49 52.73 17.02 18.61
N VAL A 50 51.49 17.19 19.08
CA VAL A 50 50.27 16.75 18.37
C VAL A 50 50.11 17.48 17.03
N THR A 51 50.38 18.78 16.99
CA THR A 51 50.31 19.57 15.76
C THR A 51 51.38 19.14 14.75
N GLN A 52 52.60 18.86 15.21
CA GLN A 52 53.68 18.30 14.41
C GLN A 52 53.32 16.92 13.85
N MET A 53 52.79 16.01 14.69
CA MET A 53 52.33 14.69 14.25
C MET A 53 51.24 14.78 13.18
N LYS A 54 50.29 15.70 13.33
CA LYS A 54 49.28 15.96 12.31
C LYS A 54 49.91 16.38 10.98
N TRP A 55 50.92 17.23 11.00
CA TRP A 55 51.61 17.73 9.81
C TRP A 55 52.42 16.62 9.09
N ARG A 56 53.23 15.85 9.82
CA ARG A 56 53.97 14.69 9.27
C ARG A 56 53.03 13.63 8.66
N LEU A 57 51.84 13.43 9.23
CA LEU A 57 50.79 12.57 8.67
C LEU A 57 50.13 13.13 7.41
N GLU A 58 50.02 14.46 7.28
CA GLU A 58 49.50 15.13 6.09
C GLU A 58 50.49 15.05 4.92
N GLU A 59 51.80 15.14 5.17
CA GLU A 59 52.84 14.95 4.14
C GLU A 59 53.00 13.49 3.69
N GLY A 60 52.60 12.51 4.52
CA GLY A 60 52.74 11.07 4.27
C GLY A 60 51.47 10.34 3.83
N ASP A 61 50.45 11.02 3.31
CA ASP A 61 49.13 10.45 2.94
C ASP A 61 48.51 9.56 4.04
N GLY A 62 48.65 10.01 5.30
CA GLY A 62 48.14 9.31 6.48
C GLY A 62 49.13 8.35 7.15
N GLU A 63 50.39 8.25 6.70
CA GLU A 63 51.42 7.43 7.34
C GLU A 63 52.65 8.26 7.73
N ALA A 64 53.06 8.24 9.00
CA ALA A 64 54.24 8.92 9.51
C ALA A 64 55.13 7.96 10.31
N ILE A 65 56.45 8.11 10.21
CA ILE A 65 57.44 7.26 10.87
C ILE A 65 58.16 8.09 11.94
N TYR A 66 58.20 7.57 13.16
CA TYR A 66 58.89 8.17 14.30
C TYR A 66 60.09 7.30 14.70
N GLU A 67 61.30 7.82 14.52
CA GLU A 67 62.53 7.17 14.97
C GLU A 67 62.87 7.68 16.39
N ILE A 68 62.58 6.84 17.40
CA ILE A 68 62.69 7.17 18.82
C ILE A 68 64.03 6.67 19.36
N GLY A 69 64.76 7.52 20.09
CA GLY A 69 66.14 7.25 20.53
C GLY A 69 67.21 7.72 19.54
N VAL A 70 66.81 8.55 18.56
CA VAL A 70 67.65 9.11 17.50
C VAL A 70 67.73 10.63 17.67
N GLU A 71 68.92 11.20 17.53
CA GLU A 71 69.12 12.66 17.49
C GLU A 71 68.85 13.21 16.08
N ASP A 72 68.44 14.47 15.97
CA ASP A 72 68.00 15.12 14.71
C ASP A 72 69.08 15.09 13.59
N ASN A 73 70.35 14.86 13.93
CA ASN A 73 71.47 14.64 13.01
C ASN A 73 71.61 13.19 12.50
N GLY A 74 70.69 12.29 12.87
CA GLY A 74 70.72 10.86 12.56
C GLY A 74 71.53 9.98 13.53
N GLY A 75 72.01 10.55 14.64
CA GLY A 75 72.79 9.84 15.65
C GLY A 75 71.96 8.86 16.49
N LEU A 76 72.25 7.56 16.39
CA LEU A 76 71.63 6.50 17.20
C LEU A 76 72.20 6.49 18.63
N LYS A 77 71.46 7.04 19.59
CA LYS A 77 71.89 7.16 21.00
C LYS A 77 71.20 6.18 21.94
N GLY A 78 69.97 5.80 21.57
CA GLY A 78 69.15 4.82 22.27
C GLY A 78 68.65 5.24 23.65
N LEU A 79 67.58 4.58 24.06
CA LEU A 79 66.88 4.78 25.33
C LEU A 79 66.87 3.51 26.16
N THR A 80 66.72 3.66 27.48
CA THR A 80 66.44 2.54 28.39
C THR A 80 64.96 2.12 28.31
N GLU A 81 64.62 0.92 28.79
CA GLU A 81 63.24 0.41 28.77
C GLU A 81 62.22 1.34 29.47
N ASP A 82 62.62 2.03 30.54
CA ASP A 82 61.75 3.00 31.24
C ASP A 82 61.53 4.28 30.40
N GLU A 83 62.58 4.77 29.74
CA GLU A 83 62.52 5.92 28.83
C GLU A 83 61.73 5.60 27.54
N ILE A 84 61.82 4.37 27.05
CA ILE A 84 61.04 3.83 25.93
C ILE A 84 59.56 3.77 26.31
N SER A 85 59.24 3.12 27.43
CA SER A 85 57.86 2.97 27.92
C SER A 85 57.18 4.33 28.10
N SER A 86 57.90 5.29 28.69
CA SER A 86 57.44 6.67 28.86
C SER A 86 57.27 7.43 27.52
N SER A 87 58.18 7.21 26.56
CA SER A 87 58.12 7.85 25.24
C SER A 87 56.98 7.29 24.38
N LEU A 88 56.76 5.98 24.41
CA LEU A 88 55.63 5.32 23.74
C LEU A 88 54.29 5.75 24.37
N GLN A 89 54.21 5.88 25.70
CA GLN A 89 53.00 6.39 26.37
C GLN A 89 52.66 7.81 25.89
N THR A 90 53.64 8.70 25.78
CA THR A 90 53.44 10.04 25.21
C THR A 90 53.01 9.98 23.74
N LEU A 91 53.62 9.12 22.94
CA LEU A 91 53.31 8.99 21.52
C LEU A 91 51.90 8.40 21.28
N HIS A 92 51.44 7.51 22.16
CA HIS A 92 50.03 7.08 22.23
C HIS A 92 49.10 8.25 22.59
N MET A 93 49.39 9.04 23.65
CA MET A 93 48.58 10.22 24.00
C MET A 93 48.52 11.27 22.87
N MET A 94 49.59 11.41 22.09
CA MET A 94 49.63 12.26 20.90
C MET A 94 48.71 11.71 19.79
N ALA A 95 48.81 10.42 19.50
CA ALA A 95 48.02 9.75 18.47
C ALA A 95 46.53 9.69 18.81
N ASP A 96 46.17 9.42 20.06
CA ASP A 96 44.79 9.41 20.56
C ASP A 96 44.12 10.78 20.40
N LYS A 97 44.84 11.89 20.66
CA LYS A 97 44.34 13.26 20.43
C LYS A 97 43.97 13.56 18.97
N ILE A 98 44.42 12.75 17.99
CA ILE A 98 44.15 12.93 16.56
C ILE A 98 43.53 11.71 15.88
N ASN A 99 43.07 10.71 16.64
CA ASN A 99 42.55 9.42 16.15
C ASN A 99 43.52 8.70 15.18
N ALA A 100 44.79 8.61 15.55
CA ALA A 100 45.80 7.81 14.85
C ALA A 100 46.14 6.51 15.61
N SER A 101 46.55 5.47 14.90
CA SER A 101 47.07 4.22 15.45
C SER A 101 48.59 4.18 15.42
N VAL A 102 49.20 3.60 16.46
CA VAL A 102 50.66 3.49 16.65
C VAL A 102 51.05 2.01 16.64
N SER A 103 52.11 1.65 15.92
CA SER A 103 52.69 0.30 15.87
C SER A 103 54.21 0.38 15.77
N ILE A 104 54.94 -0.39 16.58
CA ILE A 104 56.40 -0.54 16.46
C ILE A 104 56.69 -1.39 15.23
N THR A 105 57.58 -0.93 14.36
CA THR A 105 57.95 -1.59 13.10
C THR A 105 59.33 -2.23 13.16
N GLN A 106 60.29 -1.59 13.86
CA GLN A 106 61.62 -2.14 14.11
C GLN A 106 62.15 -1.76 15.50
N GLU A 107 62.87 -2.68 16.16
CA GLU A 107 63.73 -2.37 17.30
C GLU A 107 65.20 -2.53 16.89
N LYS A 108 66.04 -1.55 17.22
CA LYS A 108 67.50 -1.56 16.99
C LYS A 108 68.21 -1.52 18.35
N LEU A 109 68.92 -2.59 18.72
CA LEU A 109 69.78 -2.62 19.91
C LEU A 109 71.06 -1.83 19.63
N ILE A 110 71.48 -1.01 20.61
CA ILE A 110 72.68 -0.17 20.52
C ILE A 110 73.64 -0.62 21.62
N GLU A 111 74.83 -1.08 21.23
CA GLU A 111 75.87 -1.50 22.17
C GLU A 111 76.42 -0.29 22.95
N SER A 112 76.37 -0.35 24.29
CA SER A 112 76.85 0.73 25.14
C SER A 112 78.38 0.78 25.19
N THR A 113 78.95 1.93 24.86
CA THR A 113 80.40 2.16 24.97
C THR A 113 80.82 2.29 26.44
N ARG A 114 81.33 1.19 27.00
CA ARG A 114 82.09 1.06 28.27
C ARG A 114 81.50 1.79 29.50
N ASN A 115 80.89 1.00 30.40
CA ASN A 115 80.46 1.27 31.79
C ASN A 115 78.96 1.55 32.05
N ASP A 116 78.06 1.38 31.08
CA ASP A 116 76.60 1.41 31.31
C ASP A 116 76.01 -0.01 31.18
N ASN A 117 75.55 -0.60 32.29
CA ASN A 117 75.06 -1.99 32.36
C ASN A 117 73.65 -2.21 31.76
N ASN A 118 72.98 -1.15 31.31
CA ASN A 118 71.64 -1.23 30.74
C ASN A 118 71.70 -1.18 29.20
N PRO A 119 71.15 -2.20 28.49
CA PRO A 119 71.09 -2.17 27.04
C PRO A 119 70.16 -1.02 26.59
N ARG A 120 70.58 -0.29 25.56
CA ARG A 120 69.79 0.78 24.95
C ARG A 120 69.20 0.33 23.63
N LYS A 121 68.00 0.81 23.31
CA LYS A 121 67.35 0.57 22.01
C LYS A 121 66.92 1.88 21.36
N ALA A 122 66.93 1.90 20.03
CA ALA A 122 66.14 2.82 19.23
C ALA A 122 64.95 2.08 18.61
N LEU A 123 63.84 2.78 18.39
CA LEU A 123 62.60 2.22 17.86
C LEU A 123 62.14 2.97 16.60
N GLU A 124 61.88 2.24 15.53
CA GLU A 124 61.12 2.75 14.40
C GLU A 124 59.63 2.52 14.68
N VAL A 125 58.86 3.60 14.81
CA VAL A 125 57.44 3.55 15.18
C VAL A 125 56.58 4.14 14.08
N LEU A 126 55.75 3.30 13.48
CA LEU A 126 54.82 3.67 12.42
C LEU A 126 53.50 4.17 13.02
N VAL A 127 53.16 5.41 12.69
CA VAL A 127 51.92 6.08 13.07
C VAL A 127 51.05 6.16 11.83
N LYS A 128 49.86 5.55 11.88
CA LYS A 128 48.88 5.57 10.78
C LYS A 128 47.60 6.26 11.19
N LYS A 129 47.18 7.23 10.39
CA LYS A 129 45.87 7.88 10.46
C LYS A 129 45.18 7.70 9.12
N ILE A 130 43.96 7.19 9.13
CA ILE A 130 43.17 7.12 7.89
C ILE A 130 42.95 8.56 7.40
N PRO A 131 43.36 8.93 6.17
CA PRO A 131 43.04 10.24 5.61
C PRO A 131 41.53 10.44 5.63
N ALA A 132 41.07 11.65 5.95
CA ALA A 132 39.63 11.95 6.02
C ALA A 132 38.91 11.59 4.69
N ASP A 133 39.64 11.64 3.58
CA ASP A 133 39.16 11.40 2.21
C ASP A 133 39.27 9.93 1.76
N ARG A 134 40.02 9.08 2.49
CA ARG A 134 40.19 7.66 2.15
C ARG A 134 38.93 6.89 2.53
N GLN A 135 38.05 6.71 1.55
CA GLN A 135 36.76 6.02 1.72
C GLN A 135 36.94 4.62 2.34
N ALA A 136 36.27 4.36 3.47
CA ALA A 136 36.23 3.06 4.13
C ALA A 136 35.74 1.96 3.17
N VAL A 137 36.30 0.76 3.32
CA VAL A 137 35.95 -0.39 2.46
C VAL A 137 34.55 -0.88 2.81
N GLU A 138 33.61 -0.77 1.88
CA GLU A 138 32.21 -1.18 2.07
C GLU A 138 31.97 -2.55 1.42
N ILE A 139 31.41 -3.50 2.17
CA ILE A 139 30.99 -4.82 1.66
C ILE A 139 29.51 -5.05 1.96
N ARG A 140 28.72 -5.41 0.94
CA ARG A 140 27.28 -5.64 1.07
C ARG A 140 26.95 -7.10 1.24
N ILE A 141 26.21 -7.44 2.31
CA ILE A 141 25.85 -8.83 2.62
C ILE A 141 24.34 -8.98 2.76
N SER A 142 23.73 -9.74 1.86
CA SER A 142 22.29 -10.03 1.91
C SER A 142 21.99 -11.21 2.80
N VAL A 143 21.09 -11.02 3.78
CA VAL A 143 20.74 -12.04 4.75
C VAL A 143 19.48 -12.77 4.31
N LEU A 144 19.67 -14.06 4.01
CA LEU A 144 18.70 -14.99 3.44
C LEU A 144 18.36 -16.09 4.44
N GLY A 145 17.22 -16.75 4.23
CA GLY A 145 16.79 -17.92 5.00
C GLY A 145 15.32 -17.89 5.40
N ASN A 146 14.78 -19.04 5.81
CA ASN A 146 13.37 -19.21 6.14
C ASN A 146 12.90 -18.33 7.32
N VAL A 147 11.59 -18.28 7.55
CA VAL A 147 11.00 -17.65 8.75
C VAL A 147 11.54 -18.38 9.99
N GLU A 148 11.69 -17.67 11.11
CA GLU A 148 12.10 -18.24 12.40
C GLU A 148 13.55 -18.78 12.47
N ALA A 149 14.32 -18.75 11.37
CA ALA A 149 15.77 -19.01 11.35
C ALA A 149 16.61 -18.00 12.15
N GLY A 150 16.03 -16.90 12.60
CA GLY A 150 16.70 -15.91 13.46
C GLY A 150 17.52 -14.86 12.71
N LYS A 151 17.35 -14.66 11.39
CA LYS A 151 18.03 -13.60 10.60
C LYS A 151 18.07 -12.23 11.29
N SER A 152 16.91 -11.68 11.64
CA SER A 152 16.82 -10.36 12.26
C SER A 152 17.27 -10.38 13.73
N SER A 153 17.27 -11.54 14.40
CA SER A 153 17.93 -11.67 15.71
C SER A 153 19.44 -11.62 15.57
N LEU A 154 20.02 -12.37 14.62
CA LEU A 154 21.43 -12.36 14.29
C LEU A 154 21.91 -10.96 13.91
N LEU A 155 21.17 -10.24 13.06
CA LEU A 155 21.50 -8.86 12.72
C LEU A 155 21.38 -7.90 13.91
N GLY A 156 20.40 -8.11 14.79
CA GLY A 156 20.32 -7.38 16.05
C GLY A 156 21.56 -7.60 16.91
N VAL A 157 21.95 -8.85 17.14
CA VAL A 157 23.14 -9.21 17.93
C VAL A 157 24.44 -8.67 17.30
N LEU A 158 24.60 -8.80 15.97
CA LEU A 158 25.80 -8.35 15.25
C LEU A 158 26.00 -6.84 15.29
N THR A 159 24.91 -6.06 15.22
CA THR A 159 24.98 -4.59 15.06
C THR A 159 24.70 -3.81 16.34
N GLN A 160 23.88 -4.36 17.25
CA GLN A 160 23.48 -3.72 18.51
C GLN A 160 24.29 -4.22 19.71
N GLY A 161 25.11 -5.26 19.56
CA GLY A 161 26.01 -5.77 20.61
C GLY A 161 25.37 -6.56 21.76
N GLU A 162 24.04 -6.51 21.91
CA GLU A 162 23.33 -7.30 22.92
C GLU A 162 22.90 -8.69 22.40
N LEU A 163 23.06 -9.73 23.24
CA LEU A 163 22.52 -11.07 22.99
C LEU A 163 20.97 -11.10 23.02
N ASP A 164 20.41 -12.01 22.22
CA ASP A 164 18.96 -12.23 22.14
C ASP A 164 18.47 -13.09 23.32
N ASN A 165 17.34 -12.72 23.92
CA ASN A 165 16.82 -13.38 25.13
C ASN A 165 16.02 -14.67 24.84
N GLY A 166 16.29 -15.33 23.71
CA GLY A 166 15.51 -16.46 23.17
C GLY A 166 14.08 -16.11 22.71
N LYS A 167 13.55 -14.92 23.03
CA LYS A 167 12.20 -14.46 22.66
C LYS A 167 12.21 -13.46 21.49
N GLY A 168 13.38 -13.11 20.95
CA GLY A 168 13.50 -12.17 19.84
C GLY A 168 13.45 -10.71 20.30
N ARG A 169 14.18 -10.38 21.37
CA ARG A 169 14.44 -9.01 21.83
C ARG A 169 15.36 -8.27 20.86
N ALA A 170 16.45 -8.91 20.44
CA ALA A 170 17.47 -8.28 19.58
C ALA A 170 16.90 -7.76 18.25
N ARG A 171 15.93 -8.48 17.66
CA ARG A 171 15.26 -8.08 16.40
C ARG A 171 14.27 -6.91 16.54
N LEU A 172 13.86 -6.51 17.75
CA LEU A 172 12.93 -5.39 17.92
C LEU A 172 13.53 -4.07 17.44
N ASN A 173 14.85 -3.91 17.61
CA ASN A 173 15.62 -2.76 17.15
C ASN A 173 15.62 -2.62 15.61
N LEU A 174 15.23 -3.66 14.87
CA LEU A 174 15.20 -3.68 13.41
C LEU A 174 13.80 -3.47 12.79
N PHE A 175 12.75 -3.44 13.60
CA PHE A 175 11.37 -3.30 13.10
C PHE A 175 10.99 -1.84 12.90
N ARG A 176 10.72 -1.46 11.63
CA ARG A 176 10.40 -0.08 11.25
C ARG A 176 8.89 0.18 11.18
N HIS A 177 8.08 -0.87 11.06
CA HIS A 177 6.63 -0.75 10.90
C HIS A 177 5.83 -1.38 12.04
N ARG A 178 4.69 -0.78 12.40
CA ARG A 178 3.78 -1.27 13.46
C ARG A 178 3.33 -2.72 13.26
N HIS A 179 3.21 -3.20 12.01
CA HIS A 179 2.85 -4.59 11.73
C HIS A 179 4.02 -5.57 11.88
N GLU A 180 5.27 -5.13 11.75
CA GLU A 180 6.46 -5.97 12.01
C GLU A 180 6.56 -6.23 13.52
N ILE A 181 6.38 -5.18 14.34
CA ILE A 181 6.28 -5.28 15.80
C ILE A 181 5.14 -6.23 16.22
N ARG A 182 3.93 -6.05 15.68
CA ARG A 182 2.76 -6.88 16.02
C ARG A 182 2.89 -8.34 15.58
N SER A 183 3.54 -8.61 14.44
CA SER A 183 3.65 -9.97 13.88
C SER A 183 4.95 -10.69 14.23
N GLY A 184 5.93 -9.98 14.81
CA GLY A 184 7.28 -10.48 15.06
C GLY A 184 8.05 -10.85 13.79
N ARG A 185 7.70 -10.28 12.64
CA ARG A 185 8.20 -10.68 11.31
C ARG A 185 8.54 -9.47 10.44
N THR A 186 9.77 -9.39 9.96
CA THR A 186 10.22 -8.38 8.98
C THR A 186 9.47 -8.55 7.66
N SER A 187 9.13 -7.42 7.03
CA SER A 187 8.31 -7.33 5.83
C SER A 187 8.90 -6.41 4.74
N SER A 188 9.74 -5.48 5.17
CA SER A 188 10.49 -4.53 4.34
C SER A 188 11.96 -4.96 4.23
N ILE A 189 12.71 -4.37 3.28
CA ILE A 189 14.17 -4.52 3.27
C ILE A 189 14.73 -3.55 4.31
N ASN A 190 15.47 -4.08 5.28
CA ASN A 190 16.23 -3.24 6.21
C ASN A 190 17.71 -3.20 5.81
N LYS A 191 18.36 -2.05 5.99
CA LYS A 191 19.81 -1.87 5.79
C LYS A 191 20.42 -1.50 7.15
N GLU A 192 21.30 -2.35 7.67
CA GLU A 192 22.02 -2.14 8.93
C GLU A 192 23.53 -2.17 8.70
N ILE A 193 24.30 -1.55 9.59
CA ILE A 193 25.76 -1.44 9.46
C ILE A 193 26.48 -2.06 10.65
N LEU A 194 27.65 -2.63 10.36
CA LEU A 194 28.65 -3.05 11.34
C LEU A 194 29.99 -2.46 10.89
N GLY A 195 30.61 -1.69 11.77
CA GLY A 195 31.94 -1.15 11.54
C GLY A 195 33.05 -2.07 12.03
N PHE A 196 34.27 -1.87 11.54
CA PHE A 196 35.50 -2.44 12.08
C PHE A 196 36.58 -1.36 12.14
N ASP A 197 37.34 -1.30 13.23
CA ASP A 197 38.49 -0.39 13.36
C ASP A 197 39.73 -0.93 12.60
N ASN A 198 40.89 -0.26 12.75
CA ASN A 198 42.16 -0.72 12.16
C ASN A 198 42.73 -1.99 12.80
N ARG A 199 42.20 -2.43 13.95
CA ARG A 199 42.64 -3.59 14.72
C ARG A 199 41.71 -4.80 14.56
N GLY A 200 40.67 -4.67 13.72
CA GLY A 200 39.65 -5.70 13.52
C GLY A 200 38.59 -5.78 14.61
N LYS A 201 38.55 -4.82 15.55
CA LYS A 201 37.50 -4.78 16.58
C LYS A 201 36.18 -4.30 15.94
N PRO A 202 35.05 -4.99 16.18
CA PRO A 202 33.75 -4.54 15.68
C PRO A 202 33.26 -3.28 16.40
N ILE A 203 32.77 -2.31 15.62
CA ILE A 203 32.18 -1.03 16.04
C ILE A 203 30.65 -1.13 15.88
N LYS A 204 29.90 -0.97 16.98
CA LYS A 204 28.47 -1.28 17.06
C LYS A 204 27.64 -0.11 17.61
N TYR A 205 26.31 -0.20 17.47
CA TYR A 205 25.37 0.79 18.01
C TYR A 205 25.23 0.79 19.54
N CYS A 206 25.78 -0.21 20.26
CA CYS A 206 25.93 -0.13 21.72
C CYS A 206 27.03 0.83 22.14
N ASP A 207 28.03 1.04 21.29
CA ASP A 207 29.22 1.84 21.58
C ASP A 207 29.06 3.29 21.09
N TYR A 208 28.20 3.52 20.08
CA TYR A 208 28.01 4.81 19.39
C TYR A 208 26.53 5.07 19.09
N GLN A 209 26.08 6.32 19.25
CA GLN A 209 24.66 6.68 19.17
C GLN A 209 24.14 6.82 17.74
N THR A 210 25.03 7.03 16.77
CA THR A 210 24.64 7.27 15.37
C THR A 210 25.40 6.40 14.37
N SER A 211 24.73 6.12 13.24
CA SER A 211 25.38 5.48 12.09
C SER A 211 26.53 6.29 11.51
N GLU A 212 26.53 7.62 11.73
CA GLU A 212 27.56 8.54 11.24
C GLU A 212 28.88 8.36 12.00
N GLU A 213 28.82 8.25 13.33
CA GLU A 213 29.98 7.93 14.19
C GLU A 213 30.60 6.58 13.82
N ILE A 214 29.77 5.54 13.63
CA ILE A 214 30.23 4.21 13.20
C ILE A 214 30.98 4.33 11.87
N CYS A 215 30.42 5.04 10.87
CA CYS A 215 31.07 5.22 9.57
C CYS A 215 32.31 6.11 9.59
N GLN A 216 32.47 7.01 10.57
CA GLN A 216 33.68 7.85 10.71
C GLN A 216 34.83 7.11 11.37
N LEU A 217 34.55 6.21 12.32
CA LEU A 217 35.56 5.46 13.08
C LEU A 217 35.97 4.13 12.43
N SER A 218 35.27 3.71 11.38
CA SER A 218 35.49 2.42 10.71
C SER A 218 36.52 2.50 9.58
N SER A 219 37.49 1.59 9.59
CA SER A 219 38.36 1.28 8.45
C SER A 219 37.60 0.51 7.36
N LYS A 220 36.64 -0.32 7.79
CA LYS A 220 35.82 -1.21 6.98
C LYS A 220 34.39 -1.26 7.50
N ILE A 221 33.42 -1.25 6.60
CA ILE A 221 31.99 -1.26 6.90
C ILE A 221 31.33 -2.45 6.21
N ILE A 222 30.65 -3.30 7.00
CA ILE A 222 29.75 -4.32 6.49
C ILE A 222 28.33 -3.75 6.49
N VAL A 223 27.67 -3.74 5.33
CA VAL A 223 26.27 -3.33 5.19
C VAL A 223 25.41 -4.57 5.01
N PHE A 224 24.67 -4.91 6.05
CA PHE A 224 23.73 -6.01 6.03
C PHE A 224 22.39 -5.60 5.43
N ILE A 225 21.82 -6.48 4.61
CA ILE A 225 20.51 -6.28 3.97
C ILE A 225 19.56 -7.38 4.48
N ASP A 226 18.68 -7.06 5.45
CA ASP A 226 17.68 -8.02 5.96
C ASP A 226 16.56 -8.18 4.93
N SER A 227 16.25 -9.43 4.57
CA SER A 227 15.21 -9.78 3.61
C SER A 227 14.09 -10.58 4.25
N GLY A 228 12.85 -10.35 3.79
CA GLY A 228 11.66 -11.02 4.29
C GLY A 228 11.71 -12.53 4.06
N GLY A 229 12.09 -13.32 5.07
CA GLY A 229 12.31 -14.77 4.95
C GLY A 229 11.08 -15.66 4.73
N HIS A 230 9.93 -15.09 4.35
CA HIS A 230 8.70 -15.83 4.08
C HIS A 230 8.43 -15.76 2.57
N ARG A 231 8.05 -16.88 1.93
CA ARG A 231 7.83 -16.97 0.46
C ARG A 231 6.98 -15.84 -0.15
N LYS A 232 5.95 -15.34 0.56
CA LYS A 232 5.16 -14.13 0.19
C LYS A 232 5.98 -12.86 -0.09
N TYR A 233 7.20 -12.76 0.42
CA TYR A 233 8.14 -11.65 0.23
C TYR A 233 9.26 -11.98 -0.77
N LEU A 234 9.12 -13.04 -1.59
CA LEU A 234 10.16 -13.44 -2.55
C LEU A 234 10.57 -12.33 -3.52
N LYS A 235 9.63 -11.45 -3.94
CA LYS A 235 9.95 -10.26 -4.75
C LYS A 235 10.93 -9.33 -4.02
N THR A 236 10.74 -9.16 -2.72
CA THR A 236 11.61 -8.41 -1.82
C THR A 236 12.98 -9.08 -1.70
N THR A 237 13.03 -10.42 -1.58
CA THR A 237 14.28 -11.19 -1.55
C THR A 237 15.07 -11.08 -2.86
N VAL A 238 14.40 -11.23 -4.01
CA VAL A 238 15.03 -11.06 -5.32
C VAL A 238 15.58 -9.63 -5.48
N PHE A 239 14.81 -8.61 -5.10
CA PHE A 239 15.27 -7.21 -5.11
C PHE A 239 16.49 -7.01 -4.19
N SER A 240 16.53 -7.65 -3.01
CA SER A 240 17.69 -7.61 -2.11
C SER A 240 18.94 -8.35 -2.61
N LEU A 241 18.85 -9.07 -3.73
CA LEU A 241 20.02 -9.68 -4.40
C LEU A 241 20.39 -8.91 -5.68
N THR A 242 19.40 -8.44 -6.45
CA THR A 242 19.64 -7.83 -7.78
C THR A 242 19.74 -6.32 -7.77
N ALA A 243 18.91 -5.60 -6.99
CA ALA A 243 18.86 -4.13 -7.03
C ALA A 243 19.86 -3.48 -6.07
N THR A 244 20.21 -4.17 -4.98
CA THR A 244 21.14 -3.69 -3.96
C THR A 244 22.59 -4.16 -4.15
N HIS A 245 22.88 -4.91 -5.22
CA HIS A 245 24.21 -5.43 -5.58
C HIS A 245 24.97 -6.03 -4.38
N ALA A 246 24.53 -7.20 -3.90
CA ALA A 246 25.18 -7.87 -2.77
C ALA A 246 26.51 -8.51 -3.18
N ASP A 247 27.60 -8.18 -2.47
CA ASP A 247 28.91 -8.82 -2.65
C ASP A 247 28.90 -10.28 -2.16
N TYR A 248 28.15 -10.54 -1.08
CA TYR A 248 27.97 -11.86 -0.47
C TYR A 248 26.53 -12.09 0.00
N ALA A 249 26.16 -13.35 0.21
CA ALA A 249 24.91 -13.74 0.85
C ALA A 249 25.17 -14.65 2.07
N ILE A 250 24.52 -14.35 3.20
CA ILE A 250 24.44 -15.25 4.36
C ILE A 250 23.13 -16.03 4.26
N LEU A 251 23.20 -17.37 4.20
CA LEU A 251 22.03 -18.23 4.37
C LEU A 251 21.93 -18.68 5.84
N VAL A 252 20.99 -18.09 6.59
CA VAL A 252 20.71 -18.46 7.98
C VAL A 252 19.75 -19.64 8.05
N ILE A 253 20.16 -20.70 8.75
CA ILE A 253 19.42 -21.96 8.93
C ILE A 253 19.13 -22.14 10.43
N ASN A 254 17.92 -22.62 10.76
CA ASN A 254 17.56 -23.00 12.13
C ASN A 254 18.07 -24.42 12.44
N ALA A 255 18.94 -24.59 13.45
CA ALA A 255 19.46 -25.89 13.85
C ALA A 255 18.34 -26.92 14.18
N LEU A 256 17.23 -26.43 14.74
CA LEU A 256 16.06 -27.24 15.10
C LEU A 256 15.16 -27.66 13.92
N SER A 257 15.36 -27.13 12.71
CA SER A 257 14.47 -27.36 11.57
C SER A 257 15.12 -28.27 10.53
N PRO A 258 14.39 -29.27 10.00
CA PRO A 258 14.84 -29.98 8.81
C PRO A 258 15.14 -28.99 7.67
N LEU A 259 16.13 -29.33 6.83
CA LEU A 259 16.33 -28.70 5.53
C LEU A 259 15.15 -29.05 4.62
N ASP A 260 14.10 -28.23 4.71
CA ASP A 260 12.88 -28.40 3.95
C ASP A 260 13.08 -28.06 2.47
N CYS A 261 12.35 -28.75 1.58
CA CYS A 261 12.34 -28.49 0.15
C CYS A 261 11.55 -27.21 -0.23
N GLY A 262 11.74 -26.15 0.56
CA GLY A 262 11.00 -24.90 0.52
C GLY A 262 11.90 -23.67 0.42
N THR A 263 11.72 -22.73 1.35
CA THR A 263 12.29 -21.38 1.27
C THR A 263 13.83 -21.36 1.26
N ASN A 264 14.49 -22.26 2.00
CA ASN A 264 15.96 -22.29 2.08
C ASN A 264 16.59 -22.69 0.74
N LEU A 265 16.07 -23.74 0.07
CA LEU A 265 16.52 -24.14 -1.27
C LEU A 265 16.24 -23.06 -2.31
N LEU A 266 15.12 -22.34 -2.19
CA LEU A 266 14.75 -21.25 -3.10
C LEU A 266 15.67 -20.02 -2.95
N HIS A 267 16.09 -19.69 -1.73
CA HIS A 267 17.05 -18.61 -1.51
C HIS A 267 18.47 -19.02 -1.94
N LEU A 268 18.86 -20.26 -1.67
CA LEU A 268 20.12 -20.84 -2.14
C LEU A 268 20.19 -20.86 -3.67
N SER A 269 19.13 -21.29 -4.36
CA SER A 269 19.09 -21.32 -5.82
C SER A 269 19.14 -19.93 -6.45
N LEU A 270 18.47 -18.93 -5.86
CA LEU A 270 18.54 -17.55 -6.32
C LEU A 270 19.97 -16.99 -6.22
N ALA A 271 20.64 -17.17 -5.09
CA ALA A 271 22.01 -16.68 -4.91
C ALA A 271 23.01 -17.39 -5.87
N ILE A 272 22.85 -18.71 -6.09
CA ILE A 272 23.68 -19.47 -7.05
C ILE A 272 23.40 -19.06 -8.50
N ALA A 273 22.14 -18.81 -8.86
CA ALA A 273 21.75 -18.38 -10.21
C ALA A 273 22.20 -16.95 -10.54
N LEU A 274 22.34 -16.09 -9.52
CA LEU A 274 22.91 -14.74 -9.62
C LEU A 274 24.42 -14.70 -9.41
N GLU A 275 25.06 -15.87 -9.24
CA GLU A 275 26.49 -16.07 -9.02
C GLU A 275 27.08 -15.33 -7.80
N VAL A 276 26.22 -14.98 -6.83
CA VAL A 276 26.61 -14.33 -5.57
C VAL A 276 27.31 -15.35 -4.65
N PRO A 277 28.53 -15.07 -4.13
CA PRO A 277 29.18 -15.89 -3.11
C PRO A 277 28.33 -16.10 -1.85
N ILE A 278 28.31 -17.31 -1.30
CA ILE A 278 27.42 -17.70 -0.20
C ILE A 278 28.23 -18.21 0.99
N MET A 279 27.84 -17.81 2.19
CA MET A 279 28.21 -18.44 3.45
C MET A 279 26.96 -18.92 4.19
N VAL A 280 27.08 -19.96 5.01
CA VAL A 280 25.95 -20.56 5.74
C VAL A 280 26.14 -20.36 7.24
N VAL A 281 25.07 -19.96 7.92
CA VAL A 281 25.07 -19.75 9.38
C VAL A 281 23.97 -20.61 9.98
N ILE A 282 24.35 -21.63 10.74
CA ILE A 282 23.43 -22.51 11.47
C ILE A 282 23.26 -21.92 12.87
N ASN A 283 22.06 -21.40 13.15
CA ASN A 283 21.74 -20.66 14.37
C ASN A 283 20.86 -21.50 15.31
N LYS A 284 20.88 -21.16 16.60
CA LYS A 284 20.20 -21.83 17.73
C LYS A 284 20.80 -23.17 18.14
N ILE A 285 22.12 -23.30 18.08
CA ILE A 285 22.82 -24.52 18.55
C ILE A 285 22.64 -24.75 20.06
N ASP A 286 22.34 -23.69 20.83
CA ASP A 286 22.01 -23.74 22.27
C ASP A 286 20.78 -24.59 22.63
N LEU A 287 19.97 -24.95 21.63
CA LEU A 287 18.78 -25.79 21.78
C LEU A 287 18.96 -27.22 21.21
N CYS A 288 20.17 -27.57 20.78
CA CYS A 288 20.49 -28.83 20.13
C CYS A 288 21.49 -29.66 20.94
N ASP A 289 21.43 -30.99 20.78
CA ASP A 289 22.51 -31.88 21.18
C ASP A 289 23.52 -32.06 20.03
N ASP A 290 24.71 -32.59 20.34
CA ASP A 290 25.78 -32.82 19.36
C ASP A 290 25.30 -33.69 18.19
N GLN A 291 24.44 -34.68 18.46
CA GLN A 291 23.87 -35.55 17.43
C GLN A 291 22.99 -34.78 16.44
N MET A 292 22.21 -33.81 16.90
CA MET A 292 21.37 -32.97 16.05
C MET A 292 22.22 -31.98 15.24
N ILE A 293 23.28 -31.42 15.85
CA ILE A 293 24.26 -30.56 15.18
C ILE A 293 24.97 -31.32 14.05
N ASP A 294 25.49 -32.52 14.30
CA ASP A 294 26.14 -33.36 13.30
C ASP A 294 25.19 -33.74 12.15
N ARG A 295 23.94 -34.11 12.47
CA ARG A 295 22.92 -34.42 11.45
C ARG A 295 22.67 -33.22 10.54
N ILE A 296 22.49 -32.01 11.08
CA ILE A 296 22.21 -30.84 10.23
C ILE A 296 23.45 -30.36 9.48
N LEU A 297 24.65 -30.42 10.06
CA LEU A 297 25.92 -30.17 9.37
C LEU A 297 26.09 -31.10 8.16
N ASN A 298 25.89 -32.40 8.34
CA ASN A 298 26.03 -33.38 7.25
C ASN A 298 24.99 -33.17 6.15
N ASN A 299 23.76 -32.78 6.50
CA ASN A 299 22.73 -32.40 5.51
C ASN A 299 23.12 -31.13 4.73
N VAL A 300 23.63 -30.09 5.41
CA VAL A 300 24.11 -28.85 4.78
C VAL A 300 25.30 -29.13 3.86
N ARG A 301 26.30 -29.91 4.31
CA ARG A 301 27.47 -30.32 3.52
C ARG A 301 27.05 -31.08 2.27
N THR A 302 26.16 -32.07 2.40
CA THR A 302 25.65 -32.87 1.27
C THR A 302 24.91 -32.01 0.25
N LEU A 303 24.13 -31.02 0.71
CA LEU A 303 23.43 -30.08 -0.16
C LEU A 303 24.39 -29.17 -0.93
N ILE A 304 25.41 -28.61 -0.27
CA ILE A 304 26.43 -27.75 -0.91
C ILE A 304 27.30 -28.52 -1.90
N ALA A 305 27.68 -29.75 -1.56
CA ALA A 305 28.47 -30.62 -2.44
C ALA A 305 27.67 -31.22 -3.61
N SER A 306 26.34 -31.03 -3.64
CA SER A 306 25.49 -31.61 -4.69
C SER A 306 25.65 -30.91 -6.05
N PRO A 307 25.30 -31.58 -7.18
CA PRO A 307 25.32 -30.97 -8.51
C PRO A 307 24.44 -29.71 -8.64
N PHE A 308 23.39 -29.61 -7.83
CA PHE A 308 22.53 -28.42 -7.76
C PHE A 308 23.29 -27.16 -7.34
N CYS A 309 24.34 -27.32 -6.52
CA CYS A 309 25.18 -26.24 -6.03
C CYS A 309 26.47 -26.05 -6.85
N LYS A 310 26.51 -26.55 -8.10
CA LYS A 310 27.71 -26.59 -8.96
C LYS A 310 28.92 -27.30 -8.29
N ASN A 311 28.68 -28.30 -7.43
CA ASN A 311 29.70 -29.03 -6.66
C ASN A 311 30.64 -28.11 -5.83
N LYS A 312 30.09 -27.07 -5.19
CA LYS A 312 30.86 -26.21 -4.28
C LYS A 312 31.39 -27.00 -3.07
N ILE A 313 32.50 -26.54 -2.50
CA ILE A 313 33.20 -27.20 -1.40
C ILE A 313 32.72 -26.59 -0.06
N PRO A 314 32.00 -27.35 0.79
CA PRO A 314 31.64 -26.88 2.12
C PRO A 314 32.83 -26.92 3.08
N ILE A 315 33.05 -25.85 3.84
CA ILE A 315 34.04 -25.78 4.92
C ILE A 315 33.32 -25.44 6.20
N THR A 316 33.54 -26.18 7.29
CA THR A 316 33.05 -25.77 8.61
C THR A 316 34.15 -24.99 9.31
N ILE A 317 33.84 -23.77 9.74
CA ILE A 317 34.77 -22.93 10.51
C ILE A 317 34.62 -23.27 11.99
N GLN A 318 35.69 -23.72 12.61
CA GLN A 318 35.77 -24.10 14.03
C GLN A 318 36.77 -23.24 14.81
N ASN A 319 37.77 -22.67 14.13
CA ASN A 319 38.83 -21.86 14.73
C ASN A 319 39.37 -20.79 13.75
N GLY A 320 40.19 -19.87 14.25
CA GLY A 320 40.78 -18.79 13.44
C GLY A 320 41.73 -19.26 12.32
N ASN A 321 42.37 -20.42 12.44
CA ASN A 321 43.22 -20.96 11.37
C ASN A 321 42.39 -21.38 10.15
N ASP A 322 41.15 -21.85 10.35
CA ASP A 322 40.24 -22.18 9.23
C ASP A 322 39.86 -20.92 8.43
N ILE A 323 39.75 -19.77 9.10
CA ILE A 323 39.48 -18.46 8.49
C ILE A 323 40.70 -18.01 7.67
N ILE A 324 41.90 -18.14 8.24
CA ILE A 324 43.17 -17.83 7.54
C ILE A 324 43.35 -18.76 6.33
N ALA A 325 43.03 -20.05 6.47
CA ALA A 325 43.09 -21.04 5.39
C ALA A 325 42.08 -20.75 4.26
N TYR A 326 40.89 -20.26 4.59
CA TYR A 326 39.94 -19.75 3.60
C TYR A 326 40.48 -18.50 2.89
N SER A 327 41.06 -17.56 3.64
CA SER A 327 41.63 -16.33 3.08
C SER A 327 42.80 -16.62 2.13
N ASN A 328 43.74 -17.49 2.50
CA ASN A 328 44.91 -17.79 1.67
C ASN A 328 44.62 -18.69 0.45
N ASN A 329 43.38 -19.14 0.24
CA ASN A 329 43.05 -20.04 -0.86
C ASN A 329 42.63 -19.27 -2.13
N ASN A 330 43.39 -19.38 -3.22
CA ASN A 330 43.07 -18.72 -4.49
C ASN A 330 41.70 -19.10 -5.11
N ASN A 331 41.05 -20.18 -4.64
CA ASN A 331 39.80 -20.70 -5.18
C ASN A 331 38.55 -20.38 -4.33
N ARG A 332 38.58 -19.30 -3.52
CA ARG A 332 37.51 -18.89 -2.58
C ARG A 332 36.09 -18.93 -3.16
N LYS A 333 35.91 -18.58 -4.45
CA LYS A 333 34.60 -18.55 -5.14
C LYS A 333 33.88 -19.91 -5.19
N ASN A 334 34.63 -21.02 -5.11
CA ASN A 334 34.10 -22.39 -5.08
C ASN A 334 33.89 -22.94 -3.67
N MET A 335 34.31 -22.21 -2.63
CA MET A 335 34.18 -22.61 -1.23
C MET A 335 32.96 -21.95 -0.58
N VAL A 336 32.31 -22.66 0.35
CA VAL A 336 31.17 -22.15 1.14
C VAL A 336 31.47 -22.39 2.63
N PRO A 337 31.81 -21.34 3.39
CA PRO A 337 32.06 -21.47 4.82
C PRO A 337 30.74 -21.63 5.58
N ILE A 338 30.75 -22.47 6.61
CA ILE A 338 29.63 -22.85 7.47
C ILE A 338 30.01 -22.52 8.91
N PHE A 339 29.22 -21.66 9.55
CA PHE A 339 29.35 -21.29 10.95
C PHE A 339 28.26 -21.95 11.80
N LEU A 340 28.64 -22.49 12.95
CA LEU A 340 27.71 -22.84 14.02
C LEU A 340 27.65 -21.66 14.99
N ILE A 341 26.46 -21.14 15.28
CA ILE A 341 26.30 -20.04 16.24
C ILE A 341 25.08 -20.18 17.16
N SER A 342 25.09 -19.45 18.26
CA SER A 342 23.87 -19.06 18.97
C SER A 342 23.82 -17.57 19.25
N CYS A 343 22.68 -16.98 18.90
CA CYS A 343 22.36 -15.60 19.26
C CYS A 343 22.00 -15.40 20.75
N VAL A 344 21.90 -16.48 21.54
CA VAL A 344 21.37 -16.44 22.92
C VAL A 344 22.47 -16.47 23.97
N ASN A 345 23.44 -17.40 23.86
CA ASN A 345 24.60 -17.48 24.76
C ASN A 345 25.87 -16.85 24.17
N GLY A 346 25.92 -16.63 22.85
CA GLY A 346 27.01 -15.99 22.15
C GLY A 346 27.96 -16.94 21.41
N ASP A 347 27.75 -18.25 21.50
CA ASP A 347 28.63 -19.26 20.89
C ASP A 347 28.85 -19.00 19.40
N GLY A 348 30.11 -19.10 18.96
CA GLY A 348 30.53 -18.98 17.55
C GLY A 348 30.46 -17.58 16.94
N LEU A 349 29.98 -16.55 17.66
CA LEU A 349 29.86 -15.20 17.10
C LEU A 349 31.22 -14.53 16.84
N GLU A 350 32.23 -14.78 17.66
CA GLU A 350 33.59 -14.21 17.47
C GLU A 350 34.20 -14.63 16.13
N LEU A 351 34.16 -15.94 15.81
CA LEU A 351 34.60 -16.47 14.53
C LEU A 351 33.86 -15.85 13.32
N LEU A 352 32.59 -15.46 13.51
CA LEU A 352 31.83 -14.76 12.48
C LEU A 352 32.27 -13.29 12.34
N TYR A 353 32.60 -12.58 13.43
CA TYR A 353 33.19 -11.24 13.36
C TYR A 353 34.56 -11.26 12.68
N ASP A 354 35.45 -12.18 13.08
CA ASP A 354 36.79 -12.33 12.50
C ASP A 354 36.74 -12.61 10.99
N PHE A 355 35.84 -13.51 10.58
CA PHE A 355 35.60 -13.80 9.17
C PHE A 355 35.07 -12.58 8.42
N LEU A 356 34.09 -11.86 8.98
CA LEU A 356 33.54 -10.63 8.39
C LEU A 356 34.60 -9.52 8.27
N HIS A 357 35.54 -9.41 9.23
CA HIS A 357 36.67 -8.51 9.16
C HIS A 357 37.63 -8.85 8.02
N LEU A 358 37.85 -10.14 7.73
CA LEU A 358 38.78 -10.61 6.68
C LEU A 358 38.17 -10.73 5.27
N LEU A 359 36.86 -10.52 5.08
CA LEU A 359 36.26 -10.48 3.74
C LEU A 359 36.87 -9.40 2.83
N GLU A 360 37.09 -9.71 1.55
CA GLU A 360 37.55 -8.74 0.54
C GLU A 360 36.40 -8.31 -0.38
N PRO A 361 36.44 -7.11 -0.99
CA PRO A 361 35.49 -6.71 -2.03
C PRO A 361 35.55 -7.63 -3.25
N SER A 362 34.42 -7.84 -3.95
CA SER A 362 34.31 -8.78 -5.07
C SER A 362 35.03 -8.34 -6.37
N MET A 363 35.71 -7.18 -6.37
CA MET A 363 36.26 -6.50 -7.54
C MET A 363 37.75 -6.17 -7.40
N ASP A 364 38.54 -6.56 -8.40
CA ASP A 364 39.99 -6.32 -8.44
C ASP A 364 40.35 -4.82 -8.52
N SER A 365 41.45 -4.45 -7.86
CA SER A 365 42.00 -3.09 -7.82
C SER A 365 42.22 -2.48 -9.22
N PHE A 366 42.63 -3.29 -10.20
CA PHE A 366 42.88 -2.83 -11.58
C PHE A 366 41.62 -2.29 -12.30
N ASN A 367 40.42 -2.78 -11.95
CA ASN A 367 39.18 -2.26 -12.52
C ASN A 367 38.74 -0.93 -11.88
N ARG A 368 39.18 -0.63 -10.66
CA ARG A 368 38.79 0.57 -9.90
C ARG A 368 39.25 1.86 -10.60
N ASP A 369 40.54 1.96 -10.92
CA ASP A 369 41.09 3.17 -11.58
C ASP A 369 40.51 3.38 -12.98
N LYS A 370 40.14 2.29 -13.65
CA LYS A 370 39.44 2.30 -14.94
C LYS A 370 37.98 2.77 -14.82
N LEU A 371 37.30 2.48 -13.70
CA LEU A 371 35.93 2.94 -13.43
C LEU A 371 35.88 4.39 -12.98
N ILE A 372 36.85 4.86 -12.20
CA ILE A 372 36.95 6.27 -11.78
C ILE A 372 37.15 7.20 -12.99
N LYS A 373 37.92 6.75 -13.99
CA LYS A 373 38.18 7.49 -15.25
C LYS A 373 37.05 7.43 -16.29
N GLN A 374 35.93 6.77 -16.00
CA GLN A 374 34.76 6.73 -16.89
C GLN A 374 33.77 7.86 -16.61
N ASN A 375 32.84 8.09 -17.54
CA ASN A 375 31.73 9.02 -17.32
C ASN A 375 30.92 8.64 -16.07
N CYS A 376 30.44 9.65 -15.35
CA CYS A 376 29.60 9.45 -14.17
C CYS A 376 28.28 8.74 -14.54
N THR A 377 28.05 7.56 -13.95
CA THR A 377 26.78 6.83 -14.05
C THR A 377 26.23 6.57 -12.66
N PHE A 378 25.13 7.23 -12.31
CA PHE A 378 24.46 7.07 -11.01
C PHE A 378 23.11 6.39 -11.16
N GLN A 379 22.95 5.20 -10.57
CA GLN A 379 21.69 4.46 -10.55
C GLN A 379 20.86 4.87 -9.33
N ILE A 380 19.73 5.52 -9.56
CA ILE A 380 18.80 5.93 -8.51
C ILE A 380 18.04 4.70 -7.95
N ASP A 381 18.12 4.49 -6.63
CA ASP A 381 17.36 3.48 -5.86
C ASP A 381 16.07 4.13 -5.32
N GLN A 382 16.18 5.33 -4.75
CA GLN A 382 15.07 6.05 -4.10
C GLN A 382 15.15 7.57 -4.37
N THR A 383 14.00 8.24 -4.33
CA THR A 383 13.93 9.71 -4.38
C THR A 383 13.11 10.24 -3.21
N PHE A 384 13.53 11.39 -2.70
CA PHE A 384 12.90 12.11 -1.61
C PHE A 384 12.68 13.57 -2.03
N ASN A 385 11.67 14.22 -1.46
CA ASN A 385 11.46 15.65 -1.62
C ASN A 385 11.51 16.28 -0.22
N ILE A 386 12.64 16.88 0.11
CA ILE A 386 12.94 17.38 1.45
C ILE A 386 12.61 18.87 1.51
N PRO A 387 11.75 19.32 2.45
CA PRO A 387 11.52 20.75 2.68
C PRO A 387 12.84 21.49 2.88
N ASN A 388 13.00 22.64 2.21
CA ASN A 388 14.22 23.45 2.14
C ASN A 388 15.38 22.90 1.28
N LEU A 389 15.49 21.59 1.02
CA LEU A 389 16.57 21.01 0.18
C LEU A 389 16.14 20.72 -1.27
N GLY A 390 14.84 20.49 -1.52
CA GLY A 390 14.34 20.13 -2.85
C GLY A 390 14.36 18.63 -3.12
N VAL A 391 14.64 18.24 -4.36
CA VAL A 391 14.68 16.83 -4.77
C VAL A 391 16.01 16.23 -4.36
N VAL A 392 15.97 15.09 -3.68
CA VAL A 392 17.15 14.36 -3.22
C VAL A 392 17.06 12.93 -3.76
N ALA A 393 18.05 12.51 -4.54
CA ALA A 393 18.14 11.15 -5.08
C ALA A 393 19.15 10.33 -4.29
N SER A 394 18.76 9.13 -3.86
CA SER A 394 19.60 8.13 -3.21
C SER A 394 19.83 6.97 -4.16
N GLY A 395 21.05 6.45 -4.21
CA GLY A 395 21.42 5.46 -5.22
C GLY A 395 22.87 5.02 -5.17
N PHE A 396 23.33 4.42 -6.26
CA PHE A 396 24.66 3.82 -6.40
C PHE A 396 25.45 4.44 -7.55
N LEU A 397 26.68 4.84 -7.29
CA LEU A 397 27.62 5.31 -8.32
C LEU A 397 28.28 4.09 -8.98
N ARG A 398 27.92 3.81 -10.23
CA ARG A 398 28.42 2.65 -11.03
C ARG A 398 29.75 2.92 -11.71
N SER A 399 30.02 4.17 -12.08
CA SER A 399 31.24 4.61 -12.76
C SER A 399 31.43 6.12 -12.57
N GLY A 400 32.67 6.60 -12.68
CA GLY A 400 33.04 8.00 -12.65
C GLY A 400 33.11 8.65 -11.26
N LEU A 401 32.92 9.96 -11.25
CA LEU A 401 33.08 10.86 -10.10
C LEU A 401 31.87 11.80 -10.03
N ILE A 402 31.33 12.03 -8.83
CA ILE A 402 30.35 13.10 -8.55
C ILE A 402 31.00 14.10 -7.60
N GLU A 403 31.02 15.37 -7.99
CA GLU A 403 31.47 16.48 -7.15
C GLU A 403 30.30 17.41 -6.82
N GLU A 404 30.36 18.08 -5.67
CA GLU A 404 29.46 19.20 -5.37
C GLU A 404 29.68 20.32 -6.41
N GLY A 405 28.60 20.80 -7.04
CA GLY A 405 28.66 21.72 -8.17
C GLY A 405 28.68 21.08 -9.56
N SER A 406 28.76 19.74 -9.66
CA SER A 406 28.69 19.04 -10.95
C SER A 406 27.32 19.15 -11.63
N VAL A 407 27.32 19.22 -12.96
CA VAL A 407 26.11 19.07 -13.80
C VAL A 407 26.00 17.61 -14.26
N LEU A 408 24.89 16.96 -13.94
CA LEU A 408 24.59 15.57 -14.34
C LEU A 408 23.33 15.51 -15.21
N LYS A 409 23.15 14.40 -15.94
CA LYS A 409 21.92 14.10 -16.69
C LYS A 409 21.10 13.05 -15.97
N VAL A 410 19.85 13.38 -15.60
CA VAL A 410 18.90 12.45 -14.98
C VAL A 410 17.88 11.96 -16.00
N GLY A 411 17.72 10.64 -16.07
CA GLY A 411 16.80 9.95 -16.96
C GLY A 411 17.09 8.43 -17.03
N PRO A 412 16.43 7.69 -17.92
CA PRO A 412 15.34 8.17 -18.77
C PRO A 412 14.11 8.53 -17.94
N LEU A 413 13.43 9.61 -18.33
CA LEU A 413 12.07 9.91 -17.86
C LEU A 413 11.04 9.02 -18.60
N ASP A 414 9.76 9.13 -18.27
CA ASP A 414 8.68 8.25 -18.80
C ASP A 414 8.53 8.24 -20.33
N ASP A 415 9.14 9.22 -21.01
CA ASP A 415 9.19 9.44 -22.46
C ASP A 415 10.58 9.16 -23.08
N GLY A 416 11.54 8.70 -22.28
CA GLY A 416 12.89 8.32 -22.70
C GLY A 416 13.95 9.43 -22.67
N HIS A 417 13.60 10.70 -22.40
CA HIS A 417 14.59 11.79 -22.42
C HIS A 417 15.35 11.96 -21.10
N PHE A 418 16.42 12.74 -21.14
CA PHE A 418 17.28 13.08 -20.01
C PHE A 418 17.30 14.60 -19.80
N VAL A 419 17.32 15.04 -18.54
CA VAL A 419 17.33 16.45 -18.14
C VAL A 419 18.62 16.77 -17.39
N ASP A 420 19.24 17.92 -17.71
CA ASP A 420 20.40 18.44 -16.98
C ASP A 420 19.98 18.90 -15.57
N VAL A 421 20.70 18.44 -14.54
CA VAL A 421 20.49 18.80 -13.13
C VAL A 421 21.80 19.22 -12.48
N PHE A 422 21.72 20.11 -11.50
CA PHE A 422 22.87 20.59 -10.74
C PHE A 422 22.94 19.88 -9.38
N VAL A 423 24.10 19.32 -9.04
CA VAL A 423 24.36 18.64 -7.77
C VAL A 423 24.71 19.68 -6.71
N THR A 424 23.80 19.96 -5.78
CA THR A 424 24.00 21.00 -4.75
C THR A 424 24.73 20.50 -3.51
N SER A 425 24.73 19.19 -3.26
CA SER A 425 25.49 18.55 -2.17
C SER A 425 25.54 17.05 -2.38
N VAL A 426 26.66 16.42 -2.02
CA VAL A 426 26.82 14.96 -2.03
C VAL A 426 26.97 14.44 -0.60
N GLN A 427 26.28 13.36 -0.27
CA GLN A 427 26.34 12.70 1.04
C GLN A 427 26.61 11.20 0.89
N ARG A 428 27.35 10.63 1.84
CA ARG A 428 27.48 9.17 2.02
C ARG A 428 27.38 8.83 3.51
N HIS A 429 26.54 7.85 3.83
CA HIS A 429 26.15 7.52 5.21
C HIS A 429 25.71 8.76 6.03
N LYS A 430 24.98 9.69 5.38
CA LYS A 430 24.54 11.02 5.88
C LYS A 430 25.65 12.05 6.15
N VAL A 431 26.92 11.70 6.01
CA VAL A 431 28.04 12.65 6.09
C VAL A 431 28.19 13.37 4.74
N ASN A 432 28.22 14.71 4.74
CA ASN A 432 28.53 15.51 3.55
C ASN A 432 29.95 15.20 3.05
N ARG A 433 30.11 15.07 1.73
CA ARG A 433 31.40 14.85 1.08
C ARG A 433 31.51 15.80 -0.13
N PRO A 434 32.64 16.51 -0.32
CA PRO A 434 32.81 17.40 -1.48
C PRO A 434 32.83 16.62 -2.80
N GLN A 435 33.29 15.37 -2.76
CA GLN A 435 33.34 14.48 -3.91
C GLN A 435 33.16 13.01 -3.52
N ILE A 436 32.62 12.19 -4.43
CA ILE A 436 32.55 10.73 -4.34
C ILE A 436 32.93 10.12 -5.69
N TYR A 437 34.05 9.40 -5.71
CA TYR A 437 34.46 8.55 -6.83
C TYR A 437 33.87 7.14 -6.75
N SER A 438 33.73 6.47 -7.90
CA SER A 438 33.17 5.13 -8.04
C SER A 438 34.06 4.04 -7.43
N MET A 439 33.78 3.66 -6.19
CA MET A 439 34.17 2.37 -5.60
C MET A 439 33.17 1.26 -5.93
N PRO A 440 33.56 -0.02 -5.85
CA PRO A 440 32.62 -1.14 -5.80
C PRO A 440 31.44 -0.82 -4.87
N HIS A 441 30.25 -0.76 -5.47
CA HIS A 441 28.97 -0.54 -4.77
C HIS A 441 28.84 0.75 -3.94
N SER A 442 29.54 1.84 -4.30
CA SER A 442 29.40 3.16 -3.62
C SER A 442 27.95 3.63 -3.52
N SER A 443 27.41 3.72 -2.30
CA SER A 443 26.12 4.40 -2.08
C SER A 443 26.33 5.90 -1.85
N ALA A 444 25.46 6.71 -2.45
CA ALA A 444 25.44 8.15 -2.22
C ALA A 444 24.01 8.70 -2.22
N VAL A 445 23.86 9.88 -1.63
CA VAL A 445 22.66 10.71 -1.61
C VAL A 445 23.05 12.06 -2.19
N ILE A 446 22.38 12.48 -3.26
CA ILE A 446 22.66 13.72 -4.00
C ILE A 446 21.44 14.63 -3.98
N SER A 447 21.63 15.88 -3.59
CA SER A 447 20.62 16.93 -3.66
C SER A 447 20.66 17.62 -5.02
N LEU A 448 19.49 17.89 -5.60
CA LEU A 448 19.32 18.34 -6.97
C LEU A 448 18.51 19.65 -7.06
N GLY A 449 19.16 20.71 -7.55
CA GLY A 449 18.51 21.93 -8.05
C GLY A 449 18.44 23.14 -7.10
N SER A 450 18.27 24.31 -7.70
CA SER A 450 18.32 25.64 -7.06
C SER A 450 16.92 26.14 -6.65
N SER A 451 16.56 25.96 -5.37
CA SER A 451 15.30 26.47 -4.79
C SER A 451 15.55 27.58 -3.77
N ALA A 452 14.74 28.65 -3.82
CA ALA A 452 14.77 29.72 -2.82
C ALA A 452 13.62 29.58 -1.82
N ILE A 453 13.82 29.99 -0.57
CA ILE A 453 12.75 30.11 0.42
C ILE A 453 12.26 31.56 0.42
N VAL A 454 10.98 31.76 0.15
CA VAL A 454 10.31 33.05 0.24
C VAL A 454 9.54 33.11 1.56
N TYR A 455 9.77 34.18 2.32
CA TYR A 455 9.04 34.54 3.54
C TYR A 455 8.24 35.80 3.24
N ILE A 456 6.91 35.76 3.35
CA ILE A 456 6.00 36.90 3.16
C ILE A 456 4.99 36.90 4.30
N GLU A 457 5.12 37.82 5.26
CA GLU A 457 4.34 37.78 6.51
C GLU A 457 4.38 36.36 7.14
N ASN A 458 3.22 35.73 7.36
CA ASN A 458 3.10 34.36 7.90
C ASN A 458 3.33 33.24 6.85
N VAL A 459 3.57 33.57 5.57
CA VAL A 459 3.77 32.60 4.49
C VAL A 459 5.26 32.29 4.35
N ARG A 460 5.68 31.07 4.72
CA ARG A 460 7.03 30.53 4.45
C ARG A 460 6.93 29.41 3.42
N GLN A 461 7.51 29.60 2.24
CA GLN A 461 7.37 28.62 1.15
C GLN A 461 8.55 28.59 0.18
N CYS A 462 8.83 27.41 -0.40
CA CYS A 462 9.79 27.29 -1.50
C CYS A 462 9.23 27.88 -2.81
N GLY A 463 10.08 28.61 -3.52
CA GLY A 463 9.85 29.18 -4.84
C GLY A 463 11.08 29.02 -5.74
N VAL A 464 10.84 29.04 -7.05
CA VAL A 464 11.89 28.98 -8.08
C VAL A 464 12.02 30.35 -8.72
N ILE A 465 13.22 30.90 -8.75
CA ILE A 465 13.53 32.13 -9.49
C ILE A 465 13.46 31.81 -10.99
N LEU A 466 12.59 32.53 -11.71
CA LEU A 466 12.40 32.36 -13.15
C LEU A 466 13.19 33.37 -13.98
N ALA A 467 13.35 34.60 -13.51
CA ALA A 467 14.05 35.66 -14.22
C ALA A 467 14.49 36.79 -13.27
N ILE A 468 15.53 37.51 -13.67
CA ILE A 468 16.00 38.77 -13.07
C ILE A 468 15.91 39.86 -14.15
N LYS A 469 15.39 41.02 -13.80
CA LYS A 469 15.13 42.12 -14.72
C LYS A 469 16.40 42.96 -14.94
N HIS A 470 16.83 43.07 -16.20
CA HIS A 470 17.95 43.89 -16.67
C HIS A 470 19.35 43.57 -16.10
N LYS A 471 19.55 42.40 -15.47
CA LYS A 471 20.84 41.98 -14.90
C LYS A 471 21.11 40.49 -15.08
N GLU A 472 22.33 40.15 -15.48
CA GLU A 472 22.84 38.76 -15.53
C GLU A 472 23.46 38.32 -14.19
N GLN A 473 23.99 39.28 -13.42
CA GLN A 473 24.58 39.11 -12.10
C GLN A 473 24.06 40.22 -11.17
N ILE A 474 23.98 39.94 -9.87
CA ILE A 474 23.60 40.94 -8.86
C ILE A 474 24.70 40.95 -7.79
N TYR A 475 25.24 42.13 -7.50
CA TYR A 475 26.26 42.32 -6.48
C TYR A 475 25.62 42.66 -5.11
N ALA A 476 26.44 42.65 -4.06
CA ALA A 476 26.05 43.14 -2.74
C ALA A 476 25.48 44.56 -2.84
N ASP A 477 24.45 44.86 -2.05
CA ASP A 477 23.76 46.16 -1.97
C ASP A 477 23.06 46.64 -3.25
N GLU A 478 22.99 45.82 -4.30
CA GLU A 478 22.25 46.15 -5.51
C GLU A 478 20.75 45.82 -5.42
N SER A 479 19.94 46.61 -6.12
CA SER A 479 18.52 46.34 -6.36
C SER A 479 18.27 45.70 -7.73
N ALA A 480 17.33 44.77 -7.80
CA ALA A 480 16.84 44.16 -9.03
C ALA A 480 15.41 43.62 -8.84
N SER A 481 14.60 43.65 -9.91
CA SER A 481 13.30 42.99 -9.92
C SER A 481 13.44 41.53 -10.35
N VAL A 482 12.85 40.61 -9.59
CA VAL A 482 12.96 39.16 -9.75
C VAL A 482 11.56 38.56 -9.92
N ILE A 483 11.41 37.63 -10.86
CA ILE A 483 10.17 36.86 -11.04
C ILE A 483 10.32 35.51 -10.34
N ILE A 484 9.42 35.20 -9.40
CA ILE A 484 9.45 33.96 -8.62
C ILE A 484 8.15 33.18 -8.83
N ARG A 485 8.29 31.86 -9.04
CA ARG A 485 7.17 30.92 -9.12
C ARG A 485 7.13 30.05 -7.87
N PHE A 486 6.03 30.14 -7.12
CA PHE A 486 5.81 29.31 -5.94
C PHE A 486 5.55 27.85 -6.32
N ILE A 487 6.11 26.90 -5.56
CA ILE A 487 5.98 25.45 -5.82
C ILE A 487 4.58 24.92 -5.49
N ARG A 488 3.96 25.46 -4.44
CA ARG A 488 2.56 25.27 -4.02
C ARG A 488 1.81 26.61 -4.10
N ARG A 489 0.48 26.61 -3.99
CA ARG A 489 -0.32 27.84 -3.96
C ARG A 489 -0.18 28.54 -2.59
N PRO A 490 0.37 29.76 -2.51
CA PRO A 490 0.32 30.53 -1.27
C PRO A 490 -1.10 31.04 -1.06
N GLU A 491 -1.60 30.98 0.18
CA GLU A 491 -3.03 31.21 0.45
C GLU A 491 -3.41 32.70 0.46
N TYR A 492 -2.49 33.60 0.85
CA TYR A 492 -2.68 35.06 0.81
C TYR A 492 -1.39 35.82 0.49
N ILE A 493 -1.37 36.57 -0.62
CA ILE A 493 -0.32 37.55 -0.97
C ILE A 493 -1.02 38.79 -1.55
N ARG A 494 -0.53 40.00 -1.23
CA ARG A 494 -0.98 41.27 -1.85
C ARG A 494 0.21 42.09 -2.34
N ASN A 495 -0.03 43.02 -3.27
CA ASN A 495 0.98 44.02 -3.64
C ASN A 495 1.35 44.87 -2.41
N GLY A 496 2.62 45.28 -2.32
CA GLY A 496 3.20 46.01 -1.20
C GLY A 496 3.73 45.12 -0.06
N TYR A 497 3.32 43.85 0.03
CA TYR A 497 3.79 42.95 1.10
C TYR A 497 5.31 42.82 1.08
N ARG A 498 5.93 43.03 2.24
CA ARG A 498 7.38 42.89 2.42
C ARG A 498 7.75 41.42 2.49
N LEU A 499 8.87 41.07 1.89
CA LEU A 499 9.37 39.70 1.86
C LEU A 499 10.87 39.60 2.07
N LEU A 500 11.27 38.45 2.60
CA LEU A 500 12.66 37.99 2.65
C LEU A 500 12.77 36.78 1.73
N LEU A 501 13.71 36.85 0.79
CA LEU A 501 14.14 35.75 -0.05
C LEU A 501 15.46 35.21 0.51
N GLN A 502 15.49 33.92 0.86
CA GLN A 502 16.71 33.23 1.26
C GLN A 502 17.08 32.20 0.19
N PHE A 503 18.31 32.31 -0.33
CA PHE A 503 18.86 31.40 -1.32
C PHE A 503 20.30 31.07 -0.91
N GLU A 504 20.57 29.80 -0.57
CA GLU A 504 21.86 29.35 -0.04
C GLU A 504 22.34 30.23 1.14
N ARG A 505 23.48 30.92 0.98
CA ARG A 505 24.05 31.87 1.96
C ARG A 505 23.57 33.32 1.76
N ALA A 506 22.88 33.61 0.66
CA ALA A 506 22.42 34.95 0.31
C ALA A 506 21.02 35.26 0.84
N LYS A 507 20.78 36.54 1.15
CA LYS A 507 19.48 37.07 1.57
C LYS A 507 19.15 38.32 0.76
N ALA A 508 17.93 38.40 0.25
CA ALA A 508 17.40 39.61 -0.40
C ALA A 508 16.09 40.02 0.28
N ILE A 509 15.91 41.32 0.48
CA ILE A 509 14.68 41.88 1.07
C ILE A 509 13.99 42.72 -0.01
N GLY A 510 12.69 42.52 -0.17
CA GLY A 510 11.94 43.19 -1.22
C GLY A 510 10.47 43.37 -0.89
N HIS A 511 9.72 43.83 -1.89
CA HIS A 511 8.27 43.96 -1.84
C HIS A 511 7.64 43.29 -3.06
N VAL A 512 6.46 42.71 -2.87
CA VAL A 512 5.63 42.21 -3.98
C VAL A 512 5.12 43.41 -4.77
N THR A 513 5.55 43.56 -6.03
CA THR A 513 5.13 44.69 -6.87
C THR A 513 3.96 44.32 -7.78
N LYS A 514 3.92 43.08 -8.29
CA LYS A 514 2.80 42.53 -9.07
C LYS A 514 2.69 41.00 -8.88
N PHE A 515 1.47 40.46 -8.95
CA PHE A 515 1.22 39.02 -9.07
C PHE A 515 0.42 38.73 -10.35
N ALA A 516 0.64 37.55 -10.95
CA ALA A 516 0.03 37.17 -12.22
C ALA A 516 -0.45 35.71 -12.19
N CYS A 517 -1.70 35.50 -12.62
CA CYS A 517 -2.25 34.17 -12.86
C CYS A 517 -2.12 33.85 -14.36
N LEU A 518 -0.99 33.24 -14.75
CA LEU A 518 -0.73 32.92 -16.16
C LEU A 518 -1.44 31.62 -16.56
N SER A 519 -2.56 31.74 -17.26
CA SER A 519 -3.17 30.67 -18.04
C SER A 519 -2.79 30.84 -19.52
N MET A 520 -1.90 29.96 -20.01
CA MET A 520 -1.37 29.91 -21.39
C MET A 520 -0.40 31.05 -21.76
N VAL A 521 0.61 30.88 -22.63
CA VAL A 521 1.33 29.71 -23.18
C VAL A 521 2.67 30.26 -23.70
N ILE A 522 3.79 29.52 -23.55
CA ILE A 522 4.81 29.34 -24.61
C ILE A 522 5.37 27.93 -24.50
N ASP A 523 5.36 27.21 -25.62
CA ASP A 523 5.87 25.83 -25.75
C ASP A 523 7.37 25.69 -25.50
N VAL A 524 7.71 24.58 -24.82
CA VAL A 524 8.83 23.72 -25.22
C VAL A 524 8.33 22.26 -25.16
N GLY A 525 8.05 21.66 -26.32
CA GLY A 525 8.16 20.21 -26.54
C GLY A 525 7.30 19.25 -25.70
N VAL A 526 5.98 19.28 -25.87
CA VAL A 526 5.07 18.10 -25.79
C VAL A 526 5.16 17.19 -24.55
N TYR A 527 4.41 17.54 -23.49
CA TYR A 527 3.97 16.60 -22.44
C TYR A 527 2.49 16.22 -22.59
N HIS A 528 2.15 14.92 -22.67
CA HIS A 528 0.80 14.35 -22.44
C HIS A 528 0.89 12.81 -22.46
N ARG A 529 0.17 11.98 -21.66
CA ARG A 529 -1.04 12.15 -20.82
C ARG A 529 -0.96 11.30 -19.53
N THR A 530 -0.70 11.91 -18.36
CA THR A 530 -1.12 11.31 -17.05
C THR A 530 -1.34 12.32 -15.90
N PHE A 531 -1.00 13.61 -16.08
CA PHE A 531 -0.77 14.54 -14.95
C PHE A 531 -1.71 15.76 -14.87
N TYR A 532 -2.94 15.67 -15.38
CA TYR A 532 -3.83 16.84 -15.55
C TYR A 532 -4.80 17.16 -14.38
N SER A 533 -4.66 16.51 -13.21
CA SER A 533 -5.48 16.80 -12.01
C SER A 533 -4.75 17.58 -10.90
N ILE A 534 -3.47 17.96 -11.10
CA ILE A 534 -2.67 18.69 -10.09
C ILE A 534 -2.31 20.12 -10.57
N LEU A 535 -2.76 20.53 -11.76
CA LEU A 535 -2.46 21.83 -12.38
C LEU A 535 -3.59 22.87 -12.21
N LEU A 536 -4.05 23.07 -10.98
CA LEU A 536 -4.78 24.27 -10.59
C LEU A 536 -3.81 25.34 -10.04
N HIS A 537 -3.44 26.26 -10.94
CA HIS A 537 -2.90 27.60 -10.69
C HIS A 537 -1.67 27.72 -9.76
N ARG A 538 -0.47 27.58 -10.34
CA ARG A 538 0.76 28.13 -9.75
C ARG A 538 0.86 29.62 -10.09
N MET A 539 0.93 30.49 -9.07
CA MET A 539 1.09 31.93 -9.27
C MET A 539 2.56 32.31 -9.53
N ASN A 540 2.77 33.21 -10.49
CA ASN A 540 4.04 33.92 -10.68
C ASN A 540 3.92 35.28 -9.98
N VAL A 541 4.93 35.64 -9.19
CA VAL A 541 4.98 36.91 -8.48
C VAL A 541 6.22 37.67 -8.93
N THR A 542 6.03 38.92 -9.36
CA THR A 542 7.11 39.88 -9.58
C THR A 542 7.40 40.58 -8.27
N ILE A 543 8.65 40.49 -7.87
CA ILE A 543 9.18 40.97 -6.60
C ILE A 543 10.26 41.97 -6.93
N ASP A 544 10.25 43.14 -6.31
CA ASP A 544 11.38 44.06 -6.42
C ASP A 544 12.18 43.98 -5.12
N CYS A 545 13.47 43.63 -5.21
CA CYS A 545 14.27 43.34 -4.03
C CYS A 545 15.68 43.95 -4.10
N LYS A 546 16.22 44.24 -2.91
CA LYS A 546 17.59 44.65 -2.69
C LYS A 546 18.36 43.50 -2.03
N PHE A 547 19.51 43.16 -2.60
CA PHE A 547 20.34 42.04 -2.19
C PHE A 547 21.37 42.50 -1.15
N TYR A 548 21.61 41.67 -0.13
CA TYR A 548 22.61 41.92 0.91
C TYR A 548 23.42 40.64 1.11
N GLY A 549 24.64 40.58 0.56
CA GLY A 549 25.50 39.41 0.61
C GLY A 549 26.53 39.36 -0.53
N THR A 550 27.53 38.48 -0.38
CA THR A 550 28.71 38.37 -1.25
C THR A 550 28.38 38.05 -2.72
N ILE A 551 29.31 38.41 -3.61
CA ILE A 551 29.23 38.34 -5.09
C ILE A 551 28.52 37.08 -5.61
N PHE A 552 27.53 37.25 -6.48
CA PHE A 552 26.71 36.17 -7.04
C PHE A 552 26.93 36.00 -8.54
N THR A 553 27.33 34.79 -8.95
CA THR A 553 27.55 34.43 -10.36
C THR A 553 26.53 33.36 -10.78
N LEU A 554 25.56 33.71 -11.63
CA LEU A 554 24.61 32.75 -12.23
C LEU A 554 25.26 31.95 -13.38
N ALA A 555 26.36 31.25 -13.08
CA ALA A 555 27.06 30.39 -14.02
C ALA A 555 26.24 29.12 -14.33
N GLY A 556 25.23 29.27 -15.21
CA GLY A 556 24.35 28.18 -15.62
C GLY A 556 23.09 28.62 -16.39
N TYR A 557 22.63 29.85 -16.16
CA TYR A 557 21.54 30.42 -16.96
C TYR A 557 22.11 31.01 -18.25
N ARG A 558 21.97 30.28 -19.36
CA ARG A 558 22.37 30.77 -20.70
C ARG A 558 21.64 32.08 -21.03
N LYS A 559 22.35 32.96 -21.77
CA LYS A 559 21.85 34.22 -22.35
C LYS A 559 20.36 34.16 -22.71
N PHE A 560 19.58 35.09 -22.15
CA PHE A 560 18.18 35.29 -22.52
C PHE A 560 18.01 36.28 -23.70
N ASP A 561 19.07 36.52 -24.47
CA ASP A 561 19.09 37.48 -25.60
C ASP A 561 18.05 37.17 -26.69
N ASP A 562 17.82 35.90 -27.00
CA ASP A 562 16.96 35.48 -28.12
C ASP A 562 15.46 35.71 -27.90
N ASN A 563 15.02 36.21 -26.72
CA ASN A 563 13.60 36.34 -26.42
C ASN A 563 13.23 37.60 -25.62
N ARG A 564 13.81 38.74 -26.01
CA ARG A 564 13.30 40.09 -25.64
C ARG A 564 11.78 40.21 -25.87
N GLN A 565 11.26 39.58 -26.93
CA GLN A 565 9.82 39.49 -27.21
C GLN A 565 9.02 38.66 -26.18
N LYS A 566 9.56 37.59 -25.58
CA LYS A 566 8.82 36.78 -24.58
C LYS A 566 8.81 37.45 -23.21
N PHE A 567 9.90 38.11 -22.82
CA PHE A 567 9.90 38.95 -21.62
C PHE A 567 8.93 40.13 -21.80
N GLN A 568 8.93 40.76 -22.97
CA GLN A 568 7.94 41.79 -23.31
C GLN A 568 6.51 41.22 -23.28
N ALA A 569 6.23 40.06 -23.87
CA ALA A 569 4.91 39.43 -23.88
C ALA A 569 4.43 39.06 -22.46
N ALA A 570 5.32 38.57 -21.59
CA ALA A 570 5.00 38.32 -20.18
C ALA A 570 4.69 39.63 -19.42
N ILE A 571 5.41 40.72 -19.70
CA ILE A 571 5.10 42.05 -19.17
C ILE A 571 3.75 42.56 -19.73
N THR A 572 3.50 42.43 -21.03
CA THR A 572 2.25 42.85 -21.70
C THR A 572 1.04 42.12 -21.09
N ALA A 573 1.14 40.81 -20.89
CA ALA A 573 0.10 40.00 -20.22
C ALA A 573 -0.11 40.35 -18.74
N ILE A 574 0.82 41.09 -18.12
CA ILE A 574 0.73 41.62 -16.74
C ILE A 574 0.24 43.08 -16.71
N THR A 575 0.13 43.74 -17.87
CA THR A 575 -0.33 45.14 -18.01
C THR A 575 -1.65 45.31 -18.75
N ASP A 576 -2.24 44.25 -19.28
CA ASP A 576 -3.47 44.33 -20.07
C ASP A 576 -4.72 44.31 -19.15
N GLU A 577 -5.18 45.50 -18.74
CA GLU A 577 -6.26 45.71 -17.75
C GLU A 577 -7.64 45.17 -18.18
N LYS A 578 -7.80 44.72 -19.43
CA LYS A 578 -9.11 44.42 -20.03
C LYS A 578 -9.70 43.04 -19.71
N ASN A 579 -8.96 42.14 -19.06
CA ASN A 579 -9.39 40.76 -18.77
C ASN A 579 -9.57 40.46 -17.26
N HIS A 580 -10.18 41.38 -16.51
CA HIS A 580 -10.65 41.09 -15.15
C HIS A 580 -12.08 40.55 -15.14
N PRO A 581 -12.34 39.31 -14.67
CA PRO A 581 -13.66 38.96 -14.17
C PRO A 581 -13.95 39.79 -12.92
N ARG A 582 -15.01 40.62 -12.98
CA ARG A 582 -15.45 41.46 -11.86
C ARG A 582 -15.91 40.58 -10.69
N PHE A 583 -15.19 40.63 -9.58
CA PHE A 583 -15.77 40.35 -8.26
C PHE A 583 -15.98 41.68 -7.54
N ILE A 584 -17.23 42.13 -7.52
CA ILE A 584 -17.67 43.20 -6.63
C ILE A 584 -17.75 42.59 -5.24
N ILE A 585 -16.86 43.03 -4.34
CA ILE A 585 -17.01 42.82 -2.90
C ILE A 585 -17.54 44.14 -2.37
N ASP A 586 -18.82 44.15 -2.02
CA ASP A 586 -19.39 45.24 -1.24
C ASP A 586 -18.92 45.10 0.21
N HIS A 587 -18.44 46.19 0.82
CA HIS A 587 -17.63 46.13 2.04
C HIS A 587 -17.91 47.34 2.94
N HIS A 588 -18.91 47.23 3.83
CA HIS A 588 -19.22 48.14 4.95
C HIS A 588 -20.44 47.52 5.68
N GLN A 589 -20.63 47.53 7.00
CA GLN A 589 -19.91 47.96 8.22
C GLN A 589 -20.19 46.89 9.32
N GLN A 590 -19.59 46.82 10.51
CA GLN A 590 -18.67 47.69 11.27
C GLN A 590 -17.83 46.81 12.24
N GLN A 591 -16.93 47.39 13.04
CA GLN A 591 -16.49 46.84 14.34
C GLN A 591 -16.52 47.96 15.39
N SER A 592 -17.60 47.99 16.18
CA SER A 592 -17.75 48.67 17.46
C SER A 592 -19.09 48.18 18.02
N GLU A 593 -19.22 47.71 19.26
CA GLU A 593 -18.67 48.29 20.48
C GLU A 593 -17.94 47.30 21.41
N GLN A 594 -17.09 47.87 22.28
CA GLN A 594 -16.50 47.18 23.41
C GLN A 594 -17.43 47.15 24.62
N ARG A 595 -17.28 46.12 25.46
CA ARG A 595 -17.34 46.19 26.94
C ARG A 595 -18.57 46.84 27.60
N LYS A 596 -19.56 46.01 27.94
CA LYS A 596 -20.47 46.03 29.10
C LYS A 596 -21.21 44.66 29.09
N GLN A 597 -21.46 43.92 30.17
CA GLN A 597 -21.18 44.06 31.60
C GLN A 597 -20.86 42.66 32.19
N LYS A 598 -20.21 42.63 33.36
CA LYS A 598 -20.21 41.46 34.25
C LYS A 598 -21.52 41.41 35.04
N GLU A 599 -21.82 40.22 35.56
CA GLU A 599 -22.65 39.97 36.76
C GLU A 599 -24.11 40.46 36.73
N ASN A 600 -25.06 39.51 36.69
CA ASN A 600 -25.95 39.33 37.85
C ASN A 600 -26.68 37.97 37.87
N ILE A 601 -27.26 37.67 39.03
CA ILE A 601 -27.78 36.37 39.47
C ILE A 601 -29.33 36.40 39.48
N PHE A 602 -29.94 35.22 39.56
CA PHE A 602 -31.28 34.88 40.09
C PHE A 602 -32.50 34.67 39.15
N ASN A 603 -33.00 33.44 39.28
CA ASN A 603 -34.39 32.98 39.43
C ASN A 603 -35.44 32.92 38.29
N ASP A 604 -36.02 31.72 38.27
CA ASP A 604 -37.43 31.33 38.15
C ASP A 604 -38.29 31.65 36.92
N GLN A 605 -38.68 30.53 36.29
CA GLN A 605 -40.06 30.12 35.99
C GLN A 605 -40.97 31.04 35.15
N SER A 606 -41.38 30.46 34.01
CA SER A 606 -42.79 30.21 33.61
C SER A 606 -43.28 30.82 32.27
N TYR A 607 -44.20 30.07 31.65
CA TYR A 607 -45.11 30.38 30.53
C TYR A 607 -44.63 30.33 29.05
N CYS A 608 -45.10 29.25 28.41
CA CYS A 608 -45.81 29.16 27.12
C CYS A 608 -45.15 29.39 25.74
N PHE A 609 -45.22 28.31 24.95
CA PHE A 609 -45.56 28.20 23.53
C PHE A 609 -44.97 29.19 22.50
N GLU A 610 -44.13 28.64 21.63
CA GLU A 610 -44.21 28.92 20.19
C GLU A 610 -43.86 27.66 19.38
N LEU A 611 -44.62 27.39 18.32
CA LEU A 611 -44.36 26.29 17.38
C LEU A 611 -43.18 26.66 16.49
N SER A 612 -41.96 26.27 16.89
CA SER A 612 -40.79 26.47 16.03
C SER A 612 -40.89 25.58 14.79
N GLU A 613 -41.05 26.18 13.62
CA GLU A 613 -40.70 25.52 12.36
C GLU A 613 -39.30 24.92 12.49
N SER A 614 -39.17 23.63 12.16
CA SER A 614 -37.89 22.94 12.31
C SER A 614 -36.87 23.58 11.38
N LYS A 615 -35.85 24.22 11.96
CA LYS A 615 -34.65 24.63 11.22
C LYS A 615 -34.16 23.41 10.42
N PRO A 616 -33.90 23.53 9.11
CA PRO A 616 -33.46 22.40 8.31
C PRO A 616 -32.21 21.79 8.96
N LYS A 617 -32.24 20.47 9.23
CA LYS A 617 -31.07 19.74 9.75
C LYS A 617 -29.88 20.06 8.81
N PRO A 618 -28.70 20.41 9.33
CA PRO A 618 -27.53 20.68 8.49
C PRO A 618 -27.22 19.46 7.61
N GLU A 619 -26.82 19.68 6.36
CA GLU A 619 -26.53 18.57 5.45
C GLU A 619 -25.35 17.71 5.95
N PRO A 620 -25.43 16.37 5.87
CA PRO A 620 -24.33 15.48 6.27
C PRO A 620 -23.05 15.75 5.47
N LEU A 621 -21.95 16.02 6.17
CA LEU A 621 -20.68 16.45 5.59
C LEU A 621 -20.05 15.44 4.62
N ILE A 622 -20.30 14.14 4.83
CA ILE A 622 -19.62 13.04 4.16
C ILE A 622 -20.62 12.03 3.59
N VAL A 623 -20.27 11.42 2.46
CA VAL A 623 -20.91 10.22 1.92
C VAL A 623 -19.92 9.07 2.01
N VAL A 624 -20.34 7.94 2.58
CA VAL A 624 -19.58 6.67 2.59
C VAL A 624 -20.37 5.62 1.81
N ALA A 625 -19.79 5.12 0.73
CA ALA A 625 -20.30 3.98 -0.02
C ALA A 625 -19.61 2.68 0.41
N ILE A 626 -20.38 1.64 0.68
CA ILE A 626 -19.93 0.27 0.91
C ILE A 626 -20.44 -0.60 -0.24
N ASP A 627 -19.52 -1.15 -1.01
CA ASP A 627 -19.79 -2.22 -1.96
C ASP A 627 -19.56 -3.54 -1.25
N PHE A 628 -20.65 -4.08 -0.70
CA PHE A 628 -20.65 -5.37 0.01
C PHE A 628 -20.75 -6.50 -1.01
N GLY A 629 -19.73 -6.69 -1.86
CA GLY A 629 -19.75 -7.68 -2.95
C GLY A 629 -19.63 -9.15 -2.49
N THR A 630 -19.98 -10.11 -3.36
CA THR A 630 -19.98 -11.54 -2.98
C THR A 630 -18.61 -12.11 -2.68
N ALA A 631 -17.63 -11.85 -3.54
CA ALA A 631 -16.27 -12.39 -3.41
C ALA A 631 -15.29 -11.37 -2.83
N TYR A 632 -15.53 -10.08 -3.10
CA TYR A 632 -14.74 -8.96 -2.60
C TYR A 632 -15.68 -7.83 -2.16
N THR A 633 -15.39 -7.23 -1.02
CA THR A 633 -16.08 -6.10 -0.41
C THR A 633 -15.13 -4.92 -0.27
N GLY A 634 -15.61 -3.69 -0.41
CA GLY A 634 -14.82 -2.50 -0.16
C GLY A 634 -15.68 -1.30 0.22
N TYR A 635 -15.03 -0.19 0.56
CA TYR A 635 -15.70 1.08 0.76
C TYR A 635 -14.96 2.23 0.08
N ALA A 636 -15.69 3.30 -0.16
CA ALA A 636 -15.18 4.57 -0.62
C ALA A 636 -15.92 5.72 0.08
N PHE A 637 -15.32 6.90 0.16
CA PHE A 637 -15.94 8.07 0.75
C PHE A 637 -15.59 9.36 0.02
N VAL A 638 -16.47 10.36 0.14
CA VAL A 638 -16.32 11.68 -0.47
C VAL A 638 -16.88 12.74 0.46
N PHE A 639 -16.21 13.88 0.54
CA PHE A 639 -16.65 15.04 1.31
C PHE A 639 -17.54 15.92 0.43
N ARG A 640 -18.64 16.47 0.97
CA ARG A 640 -19.50 17.41 0.20
C ARG A 640 -18.76 18.66 -0.26
N ASN A 641 -17.68 19.04 0.44
CA ASN A 641 -16.83 20.18 0.10
C ASN A 641 -15.76 19.86 -0.97
N ASP A 642 -15.58 18.59 -1.35
CA ASP A 642 -14.64 18.14 -2.40
C ASP A 642 -15.23 16.92 -3.14
N ILE A 643 -16.31 17.17 -3.89
CA ILE A 643 -17.10 16.14 -4.58
C ILE A 643 -16.36 15.38 -5.70
N ASP A 644 -15.26 15.94 -6.20
CA ASP A 644 -14.44 15.33 -7.24
C ASP A 644 -13.42 14.32 -6.68
N GLN A 645 -13.06 14.42 -5.39
CA GLN A 645 -12.07 13.56 -4.75
C GLN A 645 -12.71 12.40 -3.97
N ILE A 646 -13.07 11.33 -4.69
CA ILE A 646 -13.46 10.06 -4.05
C ILE A 646 -12.23 9.35 -3.49
N HIS A 647 -12.29 8.99 -2.21
CA HIS A 647 -11.29 8.23 -1.50
C HIS A 647 -11.70 6.75 -1.36
N TYR A 648 -10.91 5.84 -1.90
CA TYR A 648 -11.11 4.41 -1.73
C TYR A 648 -10.37 3.87 -0.50
N MET A 649 -10.93 2.82 0.11
CA MET A 649 -10.35 2.08 1.25
C MET A 649 -8.84 1.82 1.07
N ARG A 650 -8.01 2.38 1.96
CA ARG A 650 -6.54 2.27 1.87
C ARG A 650 -5.95 0.94 2.36
N LYS A 651 -6.73 0.12 3.06
CA LYS A 651 -6.21 -1.01 3.85
C LYS A 651 -5.86 -2.22 2.97
N TYR A 652 -4.58 -2.31 2.62
CA TYR A 652 -3.93 -3.28 1.75
C TYR A 652 -4.30 -3.18 0.26
N SER A 653 -3.28 -2.94 -0.57
CA SER A 653 -3.27 -3.53 -1.92
C SER A 653 -3.40 -5.04 -1.74
N SER A 654 -4.55 -5.60 -2.09
CA SER A 654 -4.72 -7.05 -2.09
C SER A 654 -3.63 -7.67 -2.98
N LEU A 655 -3.05 -8.81 -2.57
CA LEU A 655 -2.15 -9.60 -3.43
C LEU A 655 -2.84 -10.00 -4.76
N ASP A 656 -4.18 -9.93 -4.75
CA ASP A 656 -5.11 -10.17 -5.83
C ASP A 656 -5.30 -9.00 -6.82
N GLY A 657 -4.62 -7.86 -6.64
CA GLY A 657 -4.61 -6.76 -7.61
C GLY A 657 -5.88 -5.91 -7.65
N HIS A 658 -6.71 -5.97 -6.61
CA HIS A 658 -7.86 -5.08 -6.41
C HIS A 658 -7.49 -4.03 -5.36
N GLU A 659 -7.25 -2.80 -5.80
CA GLU A 659 -7.19 -1.64 -4.91
C GLU A 659 -8.60 -1.31 -4.41
N GLY A 660 -8.73 -0.78 -3.18
CA GLY A 660 -10.03 -0.40 -2.60
C GLY A 660 -10.96 -1.56 -2.19
N LYS A 661 -10.58 -2.83 -2.34
CA LYS A 661 -11.39 -4.00 -1.97
C LYS A 661 -10.60 -5.14 -1.31
N VAL A 662 -11.25 -5.89 -0.42
CA VAL A 662 -10.74 -7.07 0.28
C VAL A 662 -11.68 -8.27 0.10
N PRO A 663 -11.24 -9.53 0.24
CA PRO A 663 -12.13 -10.70 0.13
C PRO A 663 -13.33 -10.64 1.10
N THR A 664 -14.51 -11.09 0.67
CA THR A 664 -15.70 -11.16 1.54
C THR A 664 -15.62 -12.42 2.42
N SER A 665 -14.74 -12.34 3.42
CA SER A 665 -14.40 -13.43 4.33
C SER A 665 -14.49 -12.96 5.78
N LEU A 666 -15.20 -13.71 6.62
CA LEU A 666 -15.33 -13.46 8.07
C LEU A 666 -14.75 -14.63 8.86
N LEU A 667 -14.00 -14.33 9.91
CA LEU A 667 -13.53 -15.30 10.88
C LEU A 667 -14.08 -14.96 12.26
N LEU A 668 -14.62 -15.97 12.94
CA LEU A 668 -15.07 -15.91 14.33
C LEU A 668 -14.17 -16.76 15.23
N ASP A 669 -14.02 -16.32 16.48
CA ASP A 669 -13.27 -17.03 17.52
C ASP A 669 -14.03 -18.22 18.12
N TYR A 670 -13.43 -18.86 19.13
CA TYR A 670 -14.01 -20.00 19.87
C TYR A 670 -15.24 -19.64 20.71
N ARG A 671 -15.46 -18.34 20.96
CA ARG A 671 -16.64 -17.79 21.64
C ARG A 671 -17.71 -17.34 20.64
N ARG A 672 -17.50 -17.60 19.34
CA ARG A 672 -18.32 -17.17 18.20
C ARG A 672 -18.41 -15.65 18.05
N LYS A 673 -17.45 -14.90 18.58
CA LYS A 673 -17.34 -13.45 18.41
C LYS A 673 -16.50 -13.10 17.20
N PHE A 674 -16.69 -11.89 16.67
CA PHE A 674 -15.86 -11.33 15.61
C PHE A 674 -14.37 -11.43 15.97
N HIS A 675 -13.58 -12.05 15.11
CA HIS A 675 -12.12 -12.05 15.21
C HIS A 675 -11.50 -11.12 14.17
N SER A 676 -11.90 -11.28 12.90
CA SER A 676 -11.33 -10.52 11.78
C SER A 676 -12.19 -10.66 10.52
N PHE A 677 -12.10 -9.68 9.63
CA PHE A 677 -12.73 -9.68 8.30
C PHE A 677 -11.70 -9.47 7.19
N GLY A 678 -12.04 -9.80 5.95
CA GLY A 678 -11.23 -9.49 4.78
C GLY A 678 -10.02 -10.41 4.61
N GLN A 679 -8.94 -9.84 4.05
CA GLN A 679 -7.68 -10.54 3.86
C GLN A 679 -7.08 -11.04 5.19
N GLU A 680 -7.35 -10.35 6.30
CA GLU A 680 -6.89 -10.73 7.64
C GLU A 680 -7.55 -12.04 8.11
N ALA A 681 -8.87 -12.17 7.91
CA ALA A 681 -9.60 -13.41 8.17
C ALA A 681 -9.05 -14.59 7.36
N LYS A 682 -8.86 -14.38 6.06
CA LYS A 682 -8.36 -15.40 5.13
C LYS A 682 -6.91 -15.81 5.46
N ASN A 683 -6.03 -14.83 5.72
CA ASN A 683 -4.65 -15.08 6.11
C ASN A 683 -4.55 -15.79 7.47
N PHE A 684 -5.31 -15.36 8.48
CA PHE A 684 -5.25 -15.98 9.80
C PHE A 684 -5.74 -17.43 9.74
N TYR A 685 -6.89 -17.66 9.11
CA TYR A 685 -7.47 -18.98 8.93
C TYR A 685 -6.56 -19.93 8.13
N TYR A 686 -5.91 -19.43 7.08
CA TYR A 686 -4.90 -20.16 6.31
C TYR A 686 -3.70 -20.62 7.16
N ASN A 687 -3.27 -19.81 8.14
CA ASN A 687 -2.13 -20.10 9.01
C ASN A 687 -2.49 -20.98 10.24
N LEU A 688 -3.76 -21.36 10.42
CA LEU A 688 -4.15 -22.26 11.52
C LEU A 688 -3.63 -23.67 11.30
N LYS A 689 -3.06 -24.26 12.35
CA LYS A 689 -2.79 -25.71 12.39
C LYS A 689 -4.13 -26.48 12.38
N SER A 690 -4.20 -27.66 11.76
CA SER A 690 -5.42 -28.49 11.75
C SER A 690 -6.03 -28.72 13.15
N SER A 691 -5.19 -28.87 14.18
CA SER A 691 -5.58 -29.00 15.59
C SER A 691 -6.10 -27.70 16.25
N GLN A 692 -6.14 -26.59 15.52
CA GLN A 692 -6.68 -25.30 15.97
C GLN A 692 -7.86 -24.85 15.12
N CYS A 693 -8.01 -25.35 13.89
CA CYS A 693 -9.12 -25.01 12.99
C CYS A 693 -10.50 -25.26 13.59
N PHE A 694 -10.67 -26.25 14.47
CA PHE A 694 -11.94 -26.51 15.17
C PHE A 694 -12.31 -25.45 16.22
N ARG A 695 -11.41 -24.52 16.55
CA ARG A 695 -11.66 -23.42 17.49
C ARG A 695 -12.16 -22.14 16.83
N TYR A 696 -12.26 -22.09 15.50
CA TYR A 696 -12.67 -20.91 14.76
C TYR A 696 -13.78 -21.22 13.76
N GLY A 697 -14.63 -20.24 13.45
CA GLY A 697 -15.64 -20.35 12.40
C GLY A 697 -15.29 -19.48 11.20
N TYR A 698 -14.95 -20.09 10.06
CA TYR A 698 -14.62 -19.35 8.83
C TYR A 698 -15.80 -19.34 7.84
N PHE A 699 -16.12 -18.15 7.34
CA PHE A 699 -17.18 -17.90 6.36
C PHE A 699 -16.59 -17.18 5.14
N GLU A 700 -17.00 -17.59 3.94
CA GLU A 700 -16.62 -16.98 2.66
C GLU A 700 -17.80 -17.09 1.70
N ASN A 701 -17.97 -16.12 0.78
CA ASN A 701 -19.07 -16.07 -0.21
C ASN A 701 -20.50 -16.09 0.39
N PHE A 702 -20.65 -15.76 1.68
CA PHE A 702 -21.92 -15.90 2.40
C PHE A 702 -23.03 -14.94 1.91
N LYS A 703 -22.69 -13.87 1.16
CA LYS A 703 -23.66 -13.02 0.44
C LYS A 703 -24.62 -13.83 -0.45
N MET A 704 -24.15 -14.94 -1.04
CA MET A 704 -25.01 -15.80 -1.88
C MET A 704 -26.14 -16.50 -1.12
N LYS A 705 -26.14 -16.48 0.21
CA LYS A 705 -27.24 -17.01 1.04
C LYS A 705 -28.46 -16.09 1.08
N LEU A 706 -28.31 -14.85 0.64
CA LEU A 706 -29.41 -13.90 0.40
C LEU A 706 -29.86 -13.89 -1.07
N TYR A 707 -29.41 -14.83 -1.91
CA TYR A 707 -29.90 -14.98 -3.28
C TYR A 707 -30.96 -16.09 -3.36
N SER A 708 -32.19 -15.71 -3.71
CA SER A 708 -33.37 -16.57 -3.73
C SER A 708 -34.00 -16.58 -5.14
N ASN A 709 -33.86 -17.67 -5.89
CA ASN A 709 -34.56 -17.88 -7.17
C ASN A 709 -34.85 -19.38 -7.39
N GLY A 710 -36.09 -19.71 -7.78
CA GLY A 710 -36.58 -21.09 -8.02
C GLY A 710 -37.43 -21.70 -6.90
N GLU A 711 -38.17 -22.77 -7.18
CA GLU A 711 -39.27 -23.29 -6.33
C GLU A 711 -38.81 -24.03 -5.05
N ASN A 712 -37.54 -24.45 -4.96
CA ASN A 712 -36.98 -25.18 -3.81
C ASN A 712 -36.17 -24.27 -2.87
N GLN A 713 -36.82 -23.25 -2.29
CA GLN A 713 -36.14 -22.18 -1.54
C GLN A 713 -36.05 -22.39 -0.02
N THR A 714 -34.90 -21.98 0.54
CA THR A 714 -34.78 -21.62 1.95
C THR A 714 -35.39 -20.23 2.13
N LYS A 715 -36.38 -20.08 3.01
CA LYS A 715 -37.00 -18.77 3.28
C LYS A 715 -35.96 -17.80 3.84
N ILE A 716 -35.89 -16.59 3.28
CA ILE A 716 -35.12 -15.49 3.84
C ILE A 716 -36.01 -14.79 4.86
N ASP A 717 -35.80 -15.12 6.13
CA ASP A 717 -36.45 -14.48 7.27
C ASP A 717 -35.42 -14.17 8.37
N ALA A 718 -35.87 -13.57 9.48
CA ALA A 718 -35.01 -13.19 10.60
C ALA A 718 -34.30 -14.39 11.27
N ASN A 719 -34.80 -15.62 11.09
CA ASN A 719 -34.23 -16.84 11.66
C ASN A 719 -33.24 -17.55 10.72
N LEU A 720 -32.95 -16.98 9.54
CA LEU A 720 -31.99 -17.53 8.59
C LEU A 720 -30.64 -17.81 9.28
N LYS A 721 -30.17 -19.05 9.20
CA LYS A 721 -28.93 -19.51 9.85
C LYS A 721 -27.84 -19.88 8.85
N LEU A 722 -26.60 -19.54 9.22
CA LEU A 722 -25.39 -19.81 8.45
C LEU A 722 -24.45 -20.73 9.23
N LYS A 723 -23.80 -21.60 8.48
CA LYS A 723 -22.86 -22.60 8.99
C LYS A 723 -21.45 -22.26 8.48
N PRO A 724 -20.42 -22.15 9.35
CA PRO A 724 -19.05 -21.93 8.91
C PRO A 724 -18.57 -23.14 8.09
N ILE A 725 -17.69 -22.90 7.11
CA ILE A 725 -17.24 -23.90 6.13
C ILE A 725 -16.59 -25.13 6.80
N ASN A 726 -15.94 -24.90 7.94
CA ASN A 726 -15.15 -25.87 8.69
C ASN A 726 -15.82 -26.43 9.95
N GLN A 727 -17.05 -26.00 10.25
CA GLN A 727 -17.72 -26.28 11.51
C GLN A 727 -19.07 -26.94 11.29
N ASN A 728 -19.62 -27.52 12.35
CA ASN A 728 -20.94 -28.14 12.30
C ASN A 728 -22.07 -27.29 12.90
N TYR A 729 -21.77 -26.30 13.73
CA TYR A 729 -22.75 -25.41 14.36
C TYR A 729 -23.29 -24.35 13.38
N GLU A 730 -24.36 -23.67 13.80
CA GLU A 730 -25.00 -22.57 13.07
C GLU A 730 -24.97 -21.27 13.89
N ILE A 731 -25.02 -20.13 13.19
CA ILE A 731 -25.13 -18.77 13.72
C ILE A 731 -26.19 -18.03 12.91
N GLU A 732 -26.90 -17.07 13.52
CA GLU A 732 -27.82 -16.19 12.79
C GLU A 732 -27.12 -15.48 11.63
N ALA A 733 -27.68 -15.53 10.43
CA ALA A 733 -27.21 -14.75 9.31
C ALA A 733 -27.12 -13.26 9.68
N MET A 734 -28.11 -12.77 10.43
CA MET A 734 -28.18 -11.37 10.83
C MET A 734 -26.94 -10.93 11.62
N GLU A 735 -26.43 -11.76 12.53
CA GLU A 735 -25.17 -11.50 13.24
C GLU A 735 -23.96 -11.47 12.29
N ILE A 736 -23.85 -12.43 11.37
CA ILE A 736 -22.73 -12.53 10.41
C ILE A 736 -22.65 -11.28 9.51
N PHE A 737 -23.79 -10.81 8.99
CA PHE A 737 -23.83 -9.60 8.17
C PHE A 737 -23.61 -8.33 9.02
N SER A 738 -24.22 -8.24 10.21
CA SER A 738 -24.06 -7.08 11.11
C SER A 738 -22.58 -6.90 11.51
N MET A 739 -21.91 -7.94 12.01
CA MET A 739 -20.48 -7.88 12.37
C MET A 739 -19.58 -7.49 11.19
N SER A 740 -19.93 -7.93 9.97
CA SER A 740 -19.19 -7.60 8.75
C SER A 740 -19.35 -6.13 8.37
N LEU A 741 -20.57 -5.59 8.47
CA LEU A 741 -20.87 -4.18 8.21
C LEU A 741 -20.30 -3.27 9.31
N GLU A 742 -20.39 -3.66 10.57
CA GLU A 742 -19.84 -2.94 11.72
C GLU A 742 -18.33 -2.69 11.53
N TYR A 743 -17.57 -3.74 11.18
CA TYR A 743 -16.15 -3.62 10.85
C TYR A 743 -15.89 -2.62 9.72
N LEU A 744 -16.66 -2.68 8.62
CA LEU A 744 -16.47 -1.77 7.47
C LEU A 744 -16.79 -0.32 7.85
N CYS A 745 -17.86 -0.10 8.62
CA CYS A 745 -18.26 1.22 9.09
C CYS A 745 -17.22 1.82 10.03
N GLN A 746 -16.71 1.03 10.97
CA GLN A 746 -15.66 1.49 11.88
C GLN A 746 -14.37 1.81 11.12
N GLN A 747 -13.94 0.96 10.18
CA GLN A 747 -12.74 1.24 9.38
C GLN A 747 -12.88 2.49 8.50
N ALA A 748 -14.06 2.76 7.94
CA ALA A 748 -14.32 4.00 7.21
C ALA A 748 -14.27 5.22 8.14
N LYS A 749 -14.95 5.18 9.31
CA LYS A 749 -14.90 6.25 10.33
C LYS A 749 -13.46 6.52 10.80
N ASP A 750 -12.68 5.47 11.05
CA ASP A 750 -11.27 5.57 11.44
C ASP A 750 -10.40 6.24 10.36
N GLU A 751 -10.59 5.90 9.06
CA GLU A 751 -9.81 6.50 7.96
C GLU A 751 -10.20 7.96 7.71
N ILE A 752 -11.50 8.30 7.82
CA ILE A 752 -11.97 9.68 7.67
C ILE A 752 -11.44 10.54 8.81
N GLY A 753 -11.55 10.09 10.06
CA GLY A 753 -11.07 10.81 11.25
C GLY A 753 -9.57 11.11 11.18
N GLN A 754 -8.77 10.20 10.64
CA GLN A 754 -7.34 10.41 10.38
C GLN A 754 -7.04 11.47 9.31
N LYS A 755 -7.98 11.77 8.40
CA LYS A 755 -7.81 12.81 7.36
C LYS A 755 -8.30 14.18 7.82
N CYS A 756 -9.46 14.26 8.49
CA CYS A 756 -10.06 15.54 8.86
C CYS A 756 -9.72 16.01 10.28
N GLY A 757 -9.24 15.13 11.17
CA GLY A 757 -8.97 15.48 12.57
C GLY A 757 -10.22 15.74 13.42
N LEU A 758 -11.41 15.51 12.87
CA LEU A 758 -12.71 15.76 13.52
C LEU A 758 -13.30 14.46 14.08
N ARG A 759 -14.07 14.58 15.18
CA ARG A 759 -14.86 13.50 15.75
C ARG A 759 -16.24 13.47 15.09
N LEU A 760 -16.47 12.47 14.23
CA LEU A 760 -17.72 12.31 13.48
C LEU A 760 -18.84 11.75 14.37
N THR A 761 -20.04 12.29 14.18
CA THR A 761 -21.31 11.79 14.74
C THR A 761 -22.01 10.86 13.73
N HIS A 762 -23.23 10.41 14.04
CA HIS A 762 -24.03 9.62 13.10
C HIS A 762 -24.69 10.47 12.02
N ASP A 763 -24.95 11.76 12.29
CA ASP A 763 -25.62 12.67 11.37
C ASP A 763 -24.66 13.28 10.32
N ASP A 764 -23.34 13.21 10.55
CA ASP A 764 -22.32 13.72 9.62
C ASP A 764 -22.14 12.84 8.36
N ILE A 765 -22.70 11.62 8.34
CA ILE A 765 -22.38 10.60 7.33
C ILE A 765 -23.64 9.99 6.70
N VAL A 766 -23.83 10.20 5.41
CA VAL A 766 -24.74 9.37 4.59
C VAL A 766 -24.05 8.06 4.24
N TRP A 767 -24.67 6.94 4.58
CA TRP A 767 -24.22 5.59 4.22
C TRP A 767 -24.94 5.11 2.97
N VAL A 768 -24.20 4.59 2.00
CA VAL A 768 -24.73 3.96 0.79
C VAL A 768 -24.26 2.51 0.76
N ILE A 769 -25.18 1.54 0.83
CA ILE A 769 -24.84 0.11 0.71
C ILE A 769 -25.32 -0.38 -0.66
N THR A 770 -24.42 -0.96 -1.46
CA THR A 770 -24.79 -1.51 -2.77
C THR A 770 -25.26 -2.95 -2.67
N VAL A 771 -26.30 -3.28 -3.46
CA VAL A 771 -26.88 -4.62 -3.54
C VAL A 771 -27.07 -5.05 -5.00
N PRO A 772 -27.02 -6.36 -5.32
CA PRO A 772 -27.27 -6.85 -6.66
C PRO A 772 -28.69 -6.47 -7.05
N ALA A 773 -28.87 -6.05 -8.30
CA ALA A 773 -30.20 -5.72 -8.76
C ALA A 773 -31.09 -6.96 -8.83
N ILE A 774 -30.56 -8.17 -9.07
CA ILE A 774 -31.38 -9.40 -9.07
C ILE A 774 -31.89 -9.86 -7.68
N TRP A 775 -31.62 -9.12 -6.60
CA TRP A 775 -32.15 -9.44 -5.27
C TRP A 775 -33.67 -9.17 -5.12
N SER A 776 -34.32 -10.05 -4.36
CA SER A 776 -35.68 -9.87 -3.84
C SER A 776 -35.72 -8.78 -2.78
N ASP A 777 -36.92 -8.27 -2.47
CA ASP A 777 -37.06 -7.18 -1.49
C ASP A 777 -36.77 -7.67 -0.06
N GLN A 778 -37.03 -8.94 0.25
CA GLN A 778 -36.54 -9.63 1.46
C GLN A 778 -35.03 -9.41 1.66
N SER A 779 -34.22 -9.66 0.64
CA SER A 779 -32.76 -9.57 0.75
C SER A 779 -32.25 -8.14 0.92
N LYS A 780 -32.94 -7.16 0.33
CA LYS A 780 -32.63 -5.73 0.47
C LYS A 780 -32.95 -5.23 1.88
N GLN A 781 -34.13 -5.57 2.38
CA GLN A 781 -34.52 -5.25 3.74
C GLN A 781 -33.60 -5.95 4.75
N PHE A 782 -33.12 -7.17 4.44
CA PHE A 782 -32.26 -7.93 5.33
C PHE A 782 -30.92 -7.23 5.56
N ILE A 783 -30.29 -6.74 4.47
CA ILE A 783 -29.03 -6.01 4.60
C ILE A 783 -29.21 -4.62 5.24
N ARG A 784 -30.40 -3.99 5.12
CA ARG A 784 -30.75 -2.79 5.89
C ARG A 784 -30.82 -3.07 7.38
N LEU A 785 -31.59 -4.08 7.79
CA LEU A 785 -31.68 -4.46 9.21
C LEU A 785 -30.32 -4.86 9.79
N ALA A 786 -29.46 -5.53 9.01
CA ALA A 786 -28.09 -5.83 9.41
C ALA A 786 -27.21 -4.57 9.57
N ALA A 787 -27.41 -3.55 8.73
CA ALA A 787 -26.72 -2.27 8.82
C ALA A 787 -27.16 -1.45 10.04
N GLU A 788 -28.46 -1.39 10.30
CA GLU A 788 -29.05 -0.71 11.46
C GLU A 788 -28.67 -1.41 12.78
N ARG A 789 -28.66 -2.75 12.83
CA ARG A 789 -28.23 -3.55 14.00
C ARG A 789 -26.77 -3.31 14.41
N THR A 790 -25.94 -2.68 13.57
CA THR A 790 -24.58 -2.24 13.96
C THR A 790 -24.58 -1.10 14.98
N GLY A 791 -25.66 -0.33 15.07
CA GLY A 791 -25.71 0.94 15.82
C GLY A 791 -24.82 2.05 15.25
N LEU A 792 -24.00 1.79 14.22
CA LEU A 792 -23.09 2.77 13.61
C LEU A 792 -23.76 3.62 12.53
N ILE A 793 -24.89 3.15 12.00
CA ILE A 793 -25.68 3.74 10.90
C ILE A 793 -27.07 4.09 11.43
N CYS A 794 -27.52 5.34 11.24
CA CYS A 794 -28.92 5.72 11.43
C CYS A 794 -29.72 5.38 10.16
N GLY A 795 -30.93 4.83 10.32
CA GLY A 795 -31.80 4.46 9.18
C GLY A 795 -32.12 5.62 8.24
N GLU A 796 -32.36 6.83 8.76
CA GLU A 796 -32.57 8.05 7.96
C GLU A 796 -31.36 8.39 7.05
N MET A 797 -30.15 8.03 7.50
CA MET A 797 -28.90 8.29 6.80
C MET A 797 -28.45 7.12 5.90
N LEU A 798 -29.20 6.02 5.85
CA LEU A 798 -28.87 4.85 5.05
C LEU A 798 -29.60 4.85 3.69
N ARG A 799 -28.87 4.55 2.62
CA ARG A 799 -29.41 4.44 1.25
C ARG A 799 -28.98 3.10 0.64
N ILE A 800 -29.95 2.31 0.20
CA ILE A 800 -29.69 1.14 -0.64
C ILE A 800 -29.57 1.58 -2.09
N ALA A 801 -28.49 1.15 -2.76
CA ALA A 801 -28.23 1.45 -4.17
C ALA A 801 -28.08 0.15 -4.97
N LEU A 802 -28.61 0.09 -6.19
CA LEU A 802 -28.50 -1.11 -7.02
C LEU A 802 -27.16 -1.10 -7.77
N GLU A 803 -26.37 -2.17 -7.65
CA GLU A 803 -25.04 -2.34 -8.26
C GLU A 803 -24.95 -1.87 -9.73
N PRO A 804 -25.82 -2.32 -10.66
CA PRO A 804 -25.77 -1.88 -12.05
C PRO A 804 -26.28 -0.44 -12.30
N GLU A 805 -27.10 0.13 -11.40
CA GLU A 805 -27.48 1.56 -11.47
C GLU A 805 -26.30 2.46 -11.12
N VAL A 806 -25.58 2.16 -10.04
CA VAL A 806 -24.42 2.96 -9.65
C VAL A 806 -23.26 2.77 -10.63
N ALA A 807 -23.04 1.56 -11.15
CA ALA A 807 -22.13 1.33 -12.27
C ALA A 807 -22.46 2.25 -13.46
N SER A 808 -23.75 2.55 -13.70
CA SER A 808 -24.18 3.48 -14.74
C SER A 808 -23.75 4.92 -14.53
N LEU A 809 -23.73 5.41 -13.29
CA LEU A 809 -23.28 6.77 -12.98
C LEU A 809 -21.80 6.94 -13.31
N TYR A 810 -20.99 5.89 -13.12
CA TYR A 810 -19.59 5.85 -13.53
C TYR A 810 -19.43 5.78 -15.06
N CYS A 811 -20.17 4.90 -15.75
CA CYS A 811 -20.14 4.81 -17.22
C CYS A 811 -20.60 6.11 -17.91
N ARG A 812 -21.56 6.83 -17.32
CA ARG A 812 -21.96 8.18 -17.76
C ARG A 812 -20.80 9.18 -17.71
N LYS A 813 -20.02 9.20 -16.61
CA LYS A 813 -18.80 10.03 -16.50
C LYS A 813 -17.76 9.62 -17.55
N PHE A 814 -17.58 8.33 -17.79
CA PHE A 814 -16.67 7.81 -18.82
C PHE A 814 -17.03 8.35 -20.22
N LEU A 815 -18.30 8.23 -20.64
CA LEU A 815 -18.78 8.79 -21.92
C LEU A 815 -18.51 10.29 -22.06
N SER A 816 -18.75 11.06 -20.99
CA SER A 816 -18.51 12.52 -21.00
C SER A 816 -17.03 12.91 -21.18
N ASN A 817 -16.10 12.04 -20.80
CA ASN A 817 -14.66 12.27 -20.90
C ASN A 817 -14.06 11.78 -22.23
N GLU A 818 -14.57 10.69 -22.78
CA GLU A 818 -14.17 10.19 -24.12
C GLU A 818 -14.58 11.17 -25.23
N LEU A 819 -15.84 11.65 -25.21
CA LEU A 819 -16.36 12.57 -26.22
C LEU A 819 -15.55 13.87 -26.30
N ARG A 820 -15.07 14.39 -25.16
CA ARG A 820 -14.17 15.56 -25.06
C ARG A 820 -12.82 15.38 -25.75
N ASN A 821 -12.37 14.14 -25.98
CA ASN A 821 -11.11 13.83 -26.67
C ASN A 821 -11.28 13.64 -28.20
N SER A 822 -12.51 13.60 -28.70
CA SER A 822 -12.80 13.61 -30.14
C SER A 822 -12.75 15.05 -30.69
N LYS A 823 -12.34 15.22 -31.95
CA LYS A 823 -11.86 16.51 -32.51
C LYS A 823 -12.95 17.56 -32.84
N SER A 824 -14.08 17.59 -32.16
CA SER A 824 -15.12 18.62 -32.34
C SER A 824 -15.22 19.55 -31.13
N LYS A 825 -14.56 20.72 -31.21
CA LYS A 825 -14.87 21.85 -30.32
C LYS A 825 -16.27 22.37 -30.66
N ILE A 826 -17.28 21.99 -29.89
CA ILE A 826 -18.49 22.77 -29.50
C ILE A 826 -19.34 21.90 -28.56
N GLN A 827 -19.84 22.51 -27.48
CA GLN A 827 -20.73 21.96 -26.44
C GLN A 827 -20.27 20.74 -25.61
N SER A 828 -20.20 20.97 -24.29
CA SER A 828 -19.81 20.00 -23.26
C SER A 828 -20.99 19.21 -22.68
N THR A 829 -21.96 18.84 -23.51
CA THR A 829 -23.17 18.09 -23.14
C THR A 829 -23.07 16.67 -23.67
N ILE A 830 -23.34 15.68 -22.81
CA ILE A 830 -23.50 14.29 -23.25
C ILE A 830 -24.70 14.25 -24.20
N GLU A 831 -24.57 13.66 -25.39
CA GLU A 831 -25.68 13.60 -26.36
C GLU A 831 -26.91 12.94 -25.70
N PRO A 832 -28.05 13.65 -25.60
CA PRO A 832 -29.30 13.06 -25.14
C PRO A 832 -29.74 11.91 -26.03
N GLY A 833 -30.36 10.90 -25.43
CA GLY A 833 -30.90 9.74 -26.13
C GLY A 833 -29.91 8.59 -26.33
N ILE A 834 -28.63 8.73 -25.94
CA ILE A 834 -27.68 7.59 -25.94
C ILE A 834 -28.24 6.49 -25.03
N SER A 835 -28.53 5.35 -25.64
CA SER A 835 -28.89 4.09 -24.97
C SER A 835 -27.69 3.16 -24.88
N TYR A 836 -27.49 2.51 -23.73
CA TYR A 836 -26.41 1.55 -23.51
C TYR A 836 -26.82 0.40 -22.60
N LEU A 837 -26.15 -0.74 -22.76
CA LEU A 837 -26.23 -1.88 -21.86
C LEU A 837 -25.11 -1.80 -20.82
N ILE A 838 -25.40 -2.16 -19.57
CA ILE A 838 -24.40 -2.39 -18.52
C ILE A 838 -24.48 -3.84 -18.11
N ILE A 839 -23.32 -4.47 -17.99
CA ILE A 839 -23.13 -5.83 -17.51
C ILE A 839 -22.15 -5.73 -16.34
N ASP A 840 -22.63 -5.86 -15.11
CA ASP A 840 -21.78 -5.95 -13.92
C ASP A 840 -21.34 -7.40 -13.70
N LEU A 841 -20.08 -7.68 -14.03
CA LEU A 841 -19.45 -8.98 -13.96
C LEU A 841 -18.84 -9.15 -12.56
N GLY A 842 -19.71 -9.54 -11.63
CA GLY A 842 -19.40 -9.75 -10.23
C GLY A 842 -18.68 -11.07 -9.93
N GLY A 843 -18.34 -11.23 -8.65
CA GLY A 843 -17.74 -12.46 -8.14
C GLY A 843 -18.71 -13.63 -8.06
N GLY A 844 -19.98 -13.39 -7.70
CA GLY A 844 -21.00 -14.43 -7.53
C GLY A 844 -22.25 -14.25 -8.40
N THR A 845 -22.67 -13.01 -8.62
CA THR A 845 -23.77 -12.65 -9.54
C THR A 845 -23.22 -11.99 -10.79
N VAL A 846 -24.04 -12.00 -11.84
CA VAL A 846 -23.92 -11.09 -12.98
C VAL A 846 -25.25 -10.37 -13.10
N ASP A 847 -25.22 -9.05 -13.17
CA ASP A 847 -26.37 -8.16 -13.19
C ASP A 847 -26.32 -7.29 -14.45
N ILE A 848 -27.41 -7.26 -15.23
CA ILE A 848 -27.47 -6.67 -16.57
C ILE A 848 -28.66 -5.74 -16.67
N THR A 849 -28.46 -4.51 -17.14
CA THR A 849 -29.51 -3.50 -17.32
C THR A 849 -29.28 -2.68 -18.58
N ALA A 850 -30.35 -2.14 -19.18
CA ALA A 850 -30.26 -1.19 -20.28
C ALA A 850 -30.77 0.19 -19.83
N HIS A 851 -29.97 1.23 -20.03
CA HIS A 851 -30.28 2.59 -19.62
C HIS A 851 -30.17 3.57 -20.80
N GLN A 852 -30.82 4.73 -20.65
CA GLN A 852 -30.72 5.85 -21.58
C GLN A 852 -30.42 7.16 -20.84
N ILE A 853 -29.54 7.98 -21.40
CA ILE A 853 -29.29 9.34 -20.95
C ILE A 853 -30.39 10.27 -21.48
N GLN A 854 -31.07 10.97 -20.59
CA GLN A 854 -32.13 11.93 -20.94
C GLN A 854 -31.57 13.33 -21.27
N GLN A 855 -32.39 14.25 -21.75
CA GLN A 855 -31.98 15.60 -22.21
C GLN A 855 -31.34 16.48 -21.12
N ASP A 856 -31.72 16.23 -19.88
CA ASP A 856 -31.20 16.84 -18.66
C ASP A 856 -29.89 16.19 -18.16
N GLY A 857 -29.41 15.13 -18.83
CA GLY A 857 -28.23 14.36 -18.45
C GLY A 857 -28.46 13.30 -17.38
N PHE A 858 -29.72 13.06 -16.98
CA PHE A 858 -30.12 12.06 -16.00
C PHE A 858 -30.29 10.67 -16.64
N ILE A 859 -30.35 9.63 -15.81
CA ILE A 859 -30.42 8.23 -16.26
C ILE A 859 -31.85 7.69 -16.13
N LYS A 860 -32.36 7.07 -17.20
CA LYS A 860 -33.65 6.35 -17.27
C LYS A 860 -33.41 4.86 -17.49
N GLU A 861 -34.08 4.00 -16.72
CA GLU A 861 -34.07 2.55 -16.95
C GLU A 861 -34.99 2.18 -18.13
N LEU A 862 -34.42 1.56 -19.17
CA LEU A 862 -35.15 1.07 -20.36
C LEU A 862 -35.65 -0.35 -20.15
N HIS A 863 -34.76 -1.22 -19.67
CA HIS A 863 -35.01 -2.63 -19.39
C HIS A 863 -34.65 -2.92 -17.94
N LYS A 864 -35.55 -3.60 -17.21
CA LYS A 864 -35.33 -3.92 -15.80
C LYS A 864 -34.06 -4.74 -15.63
N SER A 865 -33.34 -4.55 -14.53
CA SER A 865 -32.16 -5.37 -14.27
C SER A 865 -32.48 -6.87 -14.23
N THR A 866 -31.79 -7.68 -15.04
CA THR A 866 -31.86 -9.15 -15.11
C THR A 866 -30.47 -9.76 -14.90
N GLY A 867 -30.37 -11.08 -14.72
CA GLY A 867 -29.09 -11.71 -14.42
C GLY A 867 -29.22 -13.05 -13.71
N GLY A 868 -28.15 -13.50 -13.07
CA GLY A 868 -28.15 -14.77 -12.34
C GLY A 868 -26.84 -15.07 -11.62
N PRO A 869 -26.70 -16.28 -11.03
CA PRO A 869 -25.55 -16.69 -10.22
C PRO A 869 -24.35 -17.13 -11.07
N TYR A 870 -24.09 -16.40 -12.16
CA TYR A 870 -23.08 -16.71 -13.17
C TYR A 870 -21.75 -15.96 -12.93
N GLY A 871 -21.48 -15.51 -11.69
CA GLY A 871 -20.24 -14.79 -11.39
C GLY A 871 -18.98 -15.67 -11.48
N SER A 872 -17.80 -15.04 -11.38
CA SER A 872 -16.49 -15.72 -11.52
C SER A 872 -16.25 -16.93 -10.58
N ASN A 873 -17.01 -17.02 -9.49
CA ASN A 873 -16.99 -18.13 -8.53
C ASN A 873 -17.63 -19.42 -9.08
N GLU A 874 -18.51 -19.34 -10.09
CA GLU A 874 -19.10 -20.54 -10.69
C GLU A 874 -18.02 -21.42 -11.35
N ILE A 875 -17.01 -20.80 -11.95
CA ILE A 875 -15.83 -21.46 -12.51
C ILE A 875 -15.05 -22.22 -11.42
N ASN A 876 -14.85 -21.58 -10.25
CA ASN A 876 -14.21 -22.22 -9.10
C ASN A 876 -15.03 -23.40 -8.58
N ARG A 877 -16.37 -23.26 -8.54
CA ARG A 877 -17.30 -24.33 -8.13
C ARG A 877 -17.30 -25.51 -9.10
N LYS A 878 -17.20 -25.25 -10.41
CA LYS A 878 -17.09 -26.28 -11.46
C LYS A 878 -15.77 -27.03 -11.35
N PHE A 879 -14.66 -26.34 -11.14
CA PHE A 879 -13.36 -26.96 -10.86
C PHE A 879 -13.41 -27.80 -9.57
N GLU A 880 -13.91 -27.26 -8.45
CA GLU A 880 -14.02 -28.02 -7.20
C GLU A 880 -14.88 -29.29 -7.40
N LYS A 881 -15.98 -29.23 -8.16
CA LYS A 881 -16.81 -30.41 -8.47
C LYS A 881 -16.07 -31.47 -9.29
N ILE A 882 -15.13 -31.09 -10.15
CA ILE A 882 -14.29 -32.06 -10.87
C ILE A 882 -13.33 -32.76 -9.90
N ILE A 883 -12.68 -31.98 -9.04
CA ILE A 883 -11.79 -32.51 -7.98
C ILE A 883 -12.56 -33.40 -7.00
N GLU A 884 -13.75 -33.00 -6.56
CA GLU A 884 -14.64 -33.78 -5.70
C GLU A 884 -15.03 -35.12 -6.33
N LYS A 885 -15.31 -35.16 -7.63
CA LYS A 885 -15.58 -36.41 -8.36
C LYS A 885 -14.39 -37.35 -8.38
N ILE A 886 -13.17 -36.83 -8.54
CA ILE A 886 -11.94 -37.64 -8.60
C ILE A 886 -11.67 -38.34 -7.27
N PHE A 887 -11.87 -37.63 -6.15
CA PHE A 887 -11.58 -38.13 -4.79
C PHE A 887 -12.79 -38.74 -4.07
N GLY A 888 -14.01 -38.51 -4.57
CA GLY A 888 -15.28 -38.92 -3.99
C GLY A 888 -15.76 -38.00 -2.87
N SER A 889 -17.03 -37.57 -2.92
CA SER A 889 -17.63 -36.57 -2.01
C SER A 889 -17.36 -36.79 -0.53
N LYS A 890 -17.49 -38.03 -0.02
CA LYS A 890 -17.24 -38.32 1.40
C LYS A 890 -15.78 -38.03 1.82
N ARG A 891 -14.80 -38.42 0.99
CA ARG A 891 -13.37 -38.18 1.24
C ARG A 891 -13.01 -36.71 1.04
N TRP A 892 -13.59 -36.06 0.04
CA TRP A 892 -13.40 -34.63 -0.23
C TRP A 892 -13.92 -33.73 0.91
N GLN A 893 -15.15 -33.99 1.38
CA GLN A 893 -15.73 -33.24 2.50
C GLN A 893 -14.97 -33.46 3.81
N ARG A 894 -14.40 -34.65 4.02
CA ARG A 894 -13.51 -34.96 5.14
C ARG A 894 -12.20 -34.16 5.04
N PHE A 895 -11.54 -34.18 3.89
CA PHE A 895 -10.33 -33.40 3.61
C PHE A 895 -10.52 -31.91 3.90
N ARG A 896 -11.61 -31.30 3.42
CA ARG A 896 -11.92 -29.88 3.64
C ARG A 896 -12.04 -29.50 5.12
N LYS A 897 -12.44 -30.43 5.99
CA LYS A 897 -12.54 -30.23 7.45
C LYS A 897 -11.21 -30.44 8.17
N GLU A 898 -10.48 -31.50 7.80
CA GLU A 898 -9.23 -31.90 8.46
C GLU A 898 -7.99 -31.09 7.99
N SER A 899 -8.01 -30.54 6.78
CA SER A 899 -6.87 -29.86 6.13
C SER A 899 -7.30 -28.59 5.37
N PRO A 900 -7.87 -27.57 6.04
CA PRO A 900 -8.43 -26.40 5.36
C PRO A 900 -7.37 -25.48 4.72
N SER A 901 -6.17 -25.36 5.29
CA SER A 901 -5.05 -24.62 4.68
C SER A 901 -4.66 -25.24 3.34
N THR A 902 -4.47 -26.56 3.31
CA THR A 902 -4.20 -27.37 2.11
C THR A 902 -5.31 -27.25 1.05
N TYR A 903 -6.58 -27.16 1.45
CA TYR A 903 -7.69 -26.90 0.53
C TYR A 903 -7.61 -25.47 -0.05
N LEU A 904 -7.33 -24.47 0.78
CA LEU A 904 -7.18 -23.09 0.34
C LEU A 904 -5.97 -22.88 -0.59
N ASP A 905 -4.85 -23.59 -0.36
CA ASP A 905 -3.70 -23.62 -1.28
C ASP A 905 -4.13 -24.05 -2.68
N LEU A 906 -4.87 -25.16 -2.80
CA LEU A 906 -5.35 -25.67 -4.08
C LEU A 906 -6.27 -24.64 -4.77
N MET A 907 -7.25 -24.10 -4.03
CA MET A 907 -8.23 -23.18 -4.60
C MET A 907 -7.59 -21.83 -4.98
N GLN A 908 -6.59 -21.34 -4.23
CA GLN A 908 -5.83 -20.15 -4.58
C GLN A 908 -4.91 -20.40 -5.78
N ALA A 909 -4.26 -21.56 -5.86
CA ALA A 909 -3.45 -21.94 -7.01
C ALA A 909 -4.29 -22.07 -8.29
N PHE A 910 -5.54 -22.58 -8.20
CA PHE A 910 -6.49 -22.55 -9.31
C PHE A 910 -6.93 -21.12 -9.67
N GLU A 911 -7.29 -20.29 -8.68
CA GLU A 911 -7.73 -18.89 -8.89
C GLU A 911 -6.69 -18.07 -9.66
N LEU A 912 -5.40 -18.24 -9.36
CA LEU A 912 -4.31 -17.60 -10.11
C LEU A 912 -4.32 -18.02 -11.59
N ARG A 913 -4.43 -19.31 -11.89
CA ARG A 913 -4.45 -19.79 -13.29
C ARG A 913 -5.73 -19.39 -14.03
N LYS A 914 -6.86 -19.32 -13.33
CA LYS A 914 -8.12 -18.79 -13.88
C LYS A 914 -7.98 -17.32 -14.30
N ARG A 915 -7.24 -16.51 -13.53
CA ARG A 915 -6.97 -15.09 -13.84
C ARG A 915 -5.98 -14.90 -14.99
N GLU A 916 -5.00 -15.78 -15.08
CA GLU A 916 -4.03 -15.85 -16.18
C GLU A 916 -4.63 -16.40 -17.48
N ALA A 917 -5.84 -16.99 -17.44
CA ALA A 917 -6.43 -17.68 -18.58
C ALA A 917 -6.78 -16.74 -19.75
N LYS A 918 -6.42 -17.18 -20.95
CA LYS A 918 -6.71 -16.47 -22.22
C LYS A 918 -7.09 -17.46 -23.34
N PRO A 919 -7.92 -17.06 -24.32
CA PRO A 919 -8.34 -17.93 -25.42
C PRO A 919 -7.21 -18.38 -26.36
N ASP A 920 -6.13 -17.61 -26.45
CA ASP A 920 -4.93 -17.83 -27.26
C ASP A 920 -3.84 -18.66 -26.53
N HIS A 921 -4.11 -19.16 -25.34
CA HIS A 921 -3.10 -19.81 -24.51
C HIS A 921 -2.89 -21.30 -24.87
N HIS A 922 -1.85 -21.58 -25.66
CA HIS A 922 -1.59 -22.93 -26.20
C HIS A 922 -0.97 -23.95 -25.22
N THR A 923 -0.53 -23.55 -24.03
CA THR A 923 0.09 -24.48 -23.05
C THR A 923 -0.86 -24.86 -21.90
N PRO A 924 -0.68 -26.01 -21.23
CA PRO A 924 -1.51 -26.37 -20.08
C PRO A 924 -1.25 -25.50 -18.84
N TYR A 925 -2.32 -25.17 -18.11
CA TYR A 925 -2.28 -24.48 -16.84
C TYR A 925 -1.86 -25.45 -15.72
N ASN A 926 -0.69 -25.20 -15.12
CA ASN A 926 -0.09 -26.07 -14.11
C ASN A 926 -0.41 -25.61 -12.68
N ILE A 927 -1.11 -26.44 -11.90
CA ILE A 927 -1.48 -26.17 -10.51
C ILE A 927 -0.62 -27.06 -9.61
N LEU A 928 0.26 -26.44 -8.81
CA LEU A 928 1.13 -27.15 -7.88
C LEU A 928 0.35 -27.63 -6.65
N LEU A 929 0.41 -28.94 -6.38
CA LEU A 929 -0.10 -29.52 -5.15
C LEU A 929 0.93 -29.42 -4.05
N THR A 930 0.50 -29.09 -2.83
CA THR A 930 1.37 -29.15 -1.66
C THR A 930 1.65 -30.59 -1.27
N PHE A 931 2.79 -30.83 -0.62
CA PHE A 931 3.15 -32.16 -0.13
C PHE A 931 2.05 -32.76 0.76
N SER A 932 1.45 -31.94 1.64
CA SER A 932 0.33 -32.32 2.51
C SER A 932 -0.91 -32.80 1.75
N PHE A 933 -1.21 -32.22 0.58
CA PHE A 933 -2.29 -32.68 -0.29
C PHE A 933 -1.96 -34.08 -0.83
N ILE A 934 -0.76 -34.24 -1.38
CA ILE A 934 -0.29 -35.49 -1.98
C ILE A 934 -0.28 -36.61 -0.93
N THR A 935 0.21 -36.36 0.29
CA THR A 935 0.22 -37.36 1.37
C THR A 935 -1.18 -37.72 1.86
N TYR A 936 -2.09 -36.75 2.03
CA TYR A 936 -3.46 -37.01 2.49
C TYR A 936 -4.22 -37.96 1.56
N PHE A 937 -3.99 -37.83 0.24
CA PHE A 937 -4.65 -38.69 -0.75
C PHE A 937 -3.93 -40.02 -1.03
N GLY A 938 -2.87 -40.36 -0.30
CA GLY A 938 -2.17 -41.66 -0.37
C GLY A 938 -0.84 -41.65 -1.14
N GLY A 939 -0.27 -40.47 -1.38
CA GLY A 939 0.99 -40.30 -2.11
C GLY A 939 0.82 -40.35 -3.63
N SER A 940 1.86 -39.95 -4.37
CA SER A 940 1.79 -39.77 -5.83
C SER A 940 1.31 -41.01 -6.60
N LYS A 941 1.61 -42.23 -6.14
CA LYS A 941 1.12 -43.46 -6.77
C LYS A 941 -0.41 -43.59 -6.75
N GLU A 942 -1.03 -43.21 -5.64
CA GLU A 942 -2.49 -43.31 -5.49
C GLU A 942 -3.21 -42.14 -6.19
N LEU A 943 -2.63 -40.93 -6.16
CA LEU A 943 -3.14 -39.83 -6.98
C LEU A 943 -3.12 -40.17 -8.47
N THR A 944 -2.04 -40.77 -8.99
CA THR A 944 -1.96 -41.18 -10.41
C THR A 944 -3.13 -42.09 -10.78
N LYS A 945 -3.38 -43.18 -10.03
CA LYS A 945 -4.53 -44.07 -10.26
C LYS A 945 -5.89 -43.35 -10.22
N LEU A 946 -6.07 -42.43 -9.27
CA LEU A 946 -7.33 -41.70 -9.11
C LEU A 946 -7.59 -40.74 -10.28
N PHE A 947 -6.54 -40.05 -10.77
CA PHE A 947 -6.66 -39.20 -11.95
C PHE A 947 -6.87 -40.05 -13.21
N ASP A 948 -6.06 -41.09 -13.44
CA ASP A 948 -6.18 -41.96 -14.63
C ASP A 948 -7.56 -42.63 -14.74
N LYS A 949 -8.23 -42.90 -13.60
CA LYS A 949 -9.56 -43.52 -13.56
C LYS A 949 -10.72 -42.52 -13.61
N ASN A 950 -10.61 -41.38 -12.94
CA ASN A 950 -11.76 -40.50 -12.65
C ASN A 950 -11.65 -39.08 -13.22
N ALA A 951 -10.50 -38.67 -13.78
CA ALA A 951 -10.34 -37.32 -14.32
C ALA A 951 -11.03 -37.18 -15.69
N PRO A 952 -11.64 -36.03 -15.99
CA PRO A 952 -12.15 -35.74 -17.33
C PRO A 952 -11.01 -35.48 -18.31
N ASN A 953 -11.28 -35.65 -19.61
CA ASN A 953 -10.37 -35.25 -20.69
C ASN A 953 -9.89 -33.80 -20.49
N GLY A 954 -8.58 -33.59 -20.67
CA GLY A 954 -7.93 -32.30 -20.44
C GLY A 954 -7.49 -32.03 -18.99
N LEU A 955 -7.75 -32.94 -18.05
CA LEU A 955 -7.18 -32.90 -16.70
C LEU A 955 -6.21 -34.07 -16.48
N SER A 956 -4.99 -33.80 -16.03
CA SER A 956 -4.00 -34.85 -15.71
C SER A 956 -3.17 -34.52 -14.47
N TYR A 957 -2.57 -35.54 -13.84
CA TYR A 957 -1.64 -35.37 -12.73
C TYR A 957 -0.22 -35.81 -13.13
N SER A 958 0.79 -35.00 -12.82
CA SER A 958 2.19 -35.33 -13.09
C SER A 958 2.91 -35.72 -11.78
N PRO A 959 3.11 -37.02 -11.50
CA PRO A 959 3.63 -37.48 -10.21
C PRO A 959 5.08 -37.10 -9.92
N LYS A 960 5.89 -36.84 -10.97
CA LYS A 960 7.28 -36.36 -10.84
C LYS A 960 7.37 -34.90 -10.38
N LEU A 961 6.36 -34.09 -10.69
CA LEU A 961 6.36 -32.65 -10.45
C LEU A 961 5.35 -32.21 -9.37
N GLY A 962 4.46 -33.10 -8.94
CA GLY A 962 3.40 -32.79 -7.97
C GLY A 962 2.37 -31.79 -8.51
N ILE A 963 2.14 -31.73 -9.82
CA ILE A 963 1.24 -30.76 -10.46
C ILE A 963 0.00 -31.42 -11.07
N ILE A 964 -1.15 -30.78 -10.93
CA ILE A 964 -2.31 -30.98 -11.81
C ILE A 964 -2.10 -30.11 -13.05
N ARG A 965 -2.42 -30.63 -14.23
CA ARG A 965 -2.45 -29.88 -15.49
C ARG A 965 -3.88 -29.79 -15.99
N ILE A 966 -4.33 -28.57 -16.29
CA ILE A 966 -5.59 -28.29 -16.99
C ILE A 966 -5.22 -27.82 -18.41
N ASP A 967 -5.67 -28.50 -19.44
CA ASP A 967 -5.46 -28.04 -20.81
C ASP A 967 -6.36 -26.84 -21.18
N MET A 968 -6.13 -26.26 -22.36
CA MET A 968 -6.92 -25.13 -22.86
C MET A 968 -8.39 -25.51 -23.08
N ILE A 969 -8.68 -26.75 -23.51
CA ILE A 969 -10.04 -27.20 -23.85
C ILE A 969 -10.90 -27.25 -22.59
N LEU A 970 -10.41 -27.88 -21.52
CA LEU A 970 -11.10 -27.96 -20.24
C LEU A 970 -11.20 -26.60 -19.57
N MET A 971 -10.17 -25.75 -19.63
CA MET A 971 -10.26 -24.38 -19.12
C MET A 971 -11.36 -23.58 -19.86
N ASN A 972 -11.42 -23.69 -21.20
CA ASN A 972 -12.46 -23.05 -22.00
C ASN A 972 -13.86 -23.57 -21.65
N GLN A 973 -14.02 -24.88 -21.43
CA GLN A 973 -15.29 -25.47 -20.96
C GLN A 973 -15.72 -24.95 -19.58
N LEU A 974 -14.78 -24.75 -18.65
CA LEU A 974 -15.08 -24.15 -17.34
C LEU A 974 -15.61 -22.72 -17.50
N PHE A 975 -15.01 -21.91 -18.37
CA PHE A 975 -15.47 -20.54 -18.66
C PHE A 975 -16.81 -20.48 -19.41
N ARG A 976 -17.08 -21.41 -20.35
CA ARG A 976 -18.36 -21.50 -21.07
C ARG A 976 -19.58 -21.61 -20.15
N SER A 977 -19.43 -22.24 -18.98
CA SER A 977 -20.49 -22.32 -17.98
C SER A 977 -21.00 -20.97 -17.44
N VAL A 978 -20.26 -19.88 -17.71
CA VAL A 978 -20.63 -18.49 -17.45
C VAL A 978 -20.86 -17.69 -18.73
N ILE A 979 -20.02 -17.91 -19.76
CA ILE A 979 -20.07 -17.16 -21.02
C ILE A 979 -21.35 -17.43 -21.81
N ASP A 980 -21.77 -18.69 -21.93
CA ASP A 980 -22.89 -19.04 -22.80
C ASP A 980 -24.22 -18.44 -22.28
N PRO A 981 -24.61 -18.60 -20.98
CA PRO A 981 -25.80 -17.95 -20.44
C PRO A 981 -25.75 -16.42 -20.49
N LEU A 982 -24.56 -15.83 -20.32
CA LEU A 982 -24.37 -14.38 -20.41
C LEU A 982 -24.66 -13.86 -21.83
N ILE A 983 -24.13 -14.53 -22.86
CA ILE A 983 -24.38 -14.16 -24.25
C ILE A 983 -25.87 -14.27 -24.58
N ASP A 984 -26.54 -15.34 -24.15
CA ASP A 984 -27.96 -15.55 -24.44
C ASP A 984 -28.86 -14.49 -23.80
N ILE A 985 -28.62 -14.13 -22.53
CA ILE A 985 -29.33 -13.02 -21.87
C ILE A 985 -29.05 -11.69 -22.60
N CYS A 986 -27.81 -11.44 -23.02
CA CYS A 986 -27.48 -10.22 -23.77
C CYS A 986 -28.19 -10.16 -25.13
N ARG A 987 -28.28 -11.28 -25.87
CA ARG A 987 -29.04 -11.35 -27.13
C ARG A 987 -30.52 -11.03 -26.89
N GLN A 988 -31.14 -11.68 -25.91
CA GLN A 988 -32.55 -11.46 -25.58
C GLN A 988 -32.83 -9.97 -25.27
N ILE A 989 -32.04 -9.34 -24.40
CA ILE A 989 -32.23 -7.92 -24.06
C ILE A 989 -32.06 -7.03 -25.29
N LEU A 990 -31.07 -7.29 -26.15
CA LEU A 990 -30.84 -6.50 -27.37
C LEU A 990 -31.97 -6.66 -28.40
N GLU A 991 -32.63 -7.83 -28.45
CA GLU A 991 -33.81 -8.06 -29.28
C GLU A 991 -35.05 -7.36 -28.71
N GLU A 992 -35.30 -7.48 -27.40
CA GLU A 992 -36.39 -6.77 -26.71
C GLU A 992 -36.23 -5.23 -26.77
N GLN A 993 -35.00 -4.73 -26.78
CA GLN A 993 -34.68 -3.30 -26.79
C GLN A 993 -34.28 -2.77 -28.18
N LYS A 994 -34.58 -3.51 -29.25
CA LYS A 994 -34.24 -3.15 -30.65
C LYS A 994 -34.74 -1.76 -31.08
N SER A 995 -35.88 -1.31 -30.52
CA SER A 995 -36.46 0.02 -30.76
C SER A 995 -35.69 1.18 -30.09
N ASN A 996 -34.92 0.89 -29.04
CA ASN A 996 -34.21 1.90 -28.24
C ASN A 996 -32.77 2.19 -28.73
N ASN A 997 -32.34 1.56 -29.83
CA ASN A 997 -31.04 1.77 -30.49
C ASN A 997 -29.84 1.80 -29.52
N ILE A 998 -29.67 0.71 -28.76
CA ILE A 998 -28.53 0.53 -27.85
C ILE A 998 -27.22 0.62 -28.67
N ARG A 999 -26.31 1.51 -28.27
CA ARG A 999 -25.09 1.85 -29.03
C ARG A 999 -23.79 1.39 -28.35
N TYR A 1000 -23.81 1.27 -27.01
CA TYR A 1000 -22.66 0.86 -26.20
C TYR A 1000 -23.02 -0.33 -25.29
N MET A 1001 -22.02 -1.14 -24.97
CA MET A 1001 -22.09 -2.22 -23.98
C MET A 1001 -20.94 -2.06 -22.99
N PHE A 1002 -21.25 -1.68 -21.75
CA PHE A 1002 -20.27 -1.49 -20.68
C PHE A 1002 -20.11 -2.75 -19.85
N LEU A 1003 -18.87 -3.25 -19.75
CA LEU A 1003 -18.51 -4.34 -18.86
C LEU A 1003 -17.88 -3.78 -17.58
N THR A 1004 -18.56 -3.96 -16.45
CA THR A 1004 -18.14 -3.47 -15.13
C THR A 1004 -17.88 -4.62 -14.16
N GLY A 1005 -17.40 -4.32 -12.96
CA GLY A 1005 -17.10 -5.33 -11.95
C GLY A 1005 -15.71 -5.93 -12.05
N GLY A 1006 -15.38 -6.81 -11.10
CA GLY A 1006 -14.05 -7.42 -10.97
C GLY A 1006 -13.73 -8.41 -12.10
N PHE A 1007 -14.75 -9.10 -12.63
CA PHE A 1007 -14.58 -10.17 -13.60
C PHE A 1007 -14.56 -9.68 -15.06
N ALA A 1008 -14.97 -8.43 -15.33
CA ALA A 1008 -14.88 -7.80 -16.65
C ALA A 1008 -13.45 -7.73 -17.23
N ARG A 1009 -12.41 -7.78 -16.37
CA ARG A 1009 -11.00 -7.81 -16.78
C ARG A 1009 -10.51 -9.18 -17.27
N SER A 1010 -11.34 -10.22 -17.17
CA SER A 1010 -11.03 -11.56 -17.68
C SER A 1010 -10.85 -11.53 -19.21
N ALA A 1011 -9.68 -11.93 -19.70
CA ALA A 1011 -9.40 -12.00 -21.13
C ALA A 1011 -10.35 -12.97 -21.85
N MET A 1012 -10.69 -14.08 -21.18
CA MET A 1012 -11.68 -15.06 -21.62
C MET A 1012 -13.06 -14.45 -21.86
N ILE A 1013 -13.57 -13.62 -20.94
CA ILE A 1013 -14.87 -12.96 -21.09
C ILE A 1013 -14.79 -11.85 -22.15
N ASN A 1014 -13.81 -10.96 -22.01
CA ASN A 1014 -13.61 -9.79 -22.87
C ASN A 1014 -13.58 -10.16 -24.36
N GLN A 1015 -12.71 -11.11 -24.75
CA GLN A 1015 -12.60 -11.52 -26.14
C GLN A 1015 -13.88 -12.17 -26.67
N GLN A 1016 -14.55 -13.03 -25.89
CA GLN A 1016 -15.78 -13.69 -26.35
C GLN A 1016 -16.95 -12.70 -26.50
N ILE A 1017 -17.14 -11.78 -25.54
CA ILE A 1017 -18.17 -10.74 -25.65
C ILE A 1017 -17.89 -9.80 -26.85
N LYS A 1018 -16.62 -9.42 -27.07
CA LYS A 1018 -16.22 -8.65 -28.26
C LYS A 1018 -16.54 -9.39 -29.56
N LEU A 1019 -16.06 -10.62 -29.71
CA LEU A 1019 -16.33 -11.45 -30.90
C LEU A 1019 -17.83 -11.57 -31.21
N MET A 1020 -18.68 -11.61 -30.17
CA MET A 1020 -20.13 -11.75 -30.34
C MET A 1020 -20.89 -10.46 -30.62
N PHE A 1021 -20.44 -9.30 -30.10
CA PHE A 1021 -21.25 -8.07 -30.07
C PHE A 1021 -20.56 -6.83 -30.67
N GLU A 1022 -19.25 -6.82 -30.86
CA GLU A 1022 -18.48 -5.65 -31.34
C GLU A 1022 -18.80 -5.27 -32.80
N SER A 1023 -19.45 -6.17 -33.55
CA SER A 1023 -20.00 -5.90 -34.90
C SER A 1023 -21.29 -5.08 -34.90
N LYS A 1024 -21.97 -4.95 -33.75
CA LYS A 1024 -23.24 -4.20 -33.61
C LYS A 1024 -23.18 -3.09 -32.57
N LEU A 1025 -22.30 -3.19 -31.58
CA LEU A 1025 -22.22 -2.34 -30.40
C LEU A 1025 -20.78 -1.97 -30.09
N MET A 1026 -20.53 -0.78 -29.54
CA MET A 1026 -19.21 -0.48 -28.97
C MET A 1026 -19.08 -1.15 -27.60
N VAL A 1027 -18.26 -2.21 -27.51
CA VAL A 1027 -17.98 -2.92 -26.25
C VAL A 1027 -16.87 -2.20 -25.48
N VAL A 1028 -17.20 -1.66 -24.31
CA VAL A 1028 -16.32 -0.80 -23.50
C VAL A 1028 -16.05 -1.45 -22.14
N ILE A 1029 -14.77 -1.55 -21.77
CA ILE A 1029 -14.33 -1.93 -20.41
C ILE A 1029 -13.63 -0.71 -19.80
N PRO A 1030 -14.24 -0.01 -18.84
CA PRO A 1030 -13.59 1.11 -18.16
C PRO A 1030 -12.30 0.68 -17.45
N SER A 1031 -11.28 1.55 -17.45
CA SER A 1031 -9.97 1.27 -16.84
C SER A 1031 -10.04 0.79 -15.38
N GLN A 1032 -10.95 1.37 -14.59
CA GLN A 1032 -11.24 0.97 -13.21
C GLN A 1032 -12.62 0.27 -13.08
N ALA A 1033 -12.99 -0.61 -14.01
CA ALA A 1033 -14.26 -1.37 -14.00
C ALA A 1033 -14.65 -1.98 -12.63
N HIS A 1034 -13.67 -2.46 -11.86
CA HIS A 1034 -13.85 -3.05 -10.53
C HIS A 1034 -14.24 -2.04 -9.42
N LEU A 1035 -14.04 -0.75 -9.64
CA LEU A 1035 -14.42 0.36 -8.74
C LEU A 1035 -15.68 1.12 -9.21
N ALA A 1036 -16.25 0.76 -10.37
CA ALA A 1036 -17.40 1.46 -10.97
C ALA A 1036 -18.59 1.58 -10.00
N VAL A 1037 -18.91 0.48 -9.31
CA VAL A 1037 -19.98 0.41 -8.30
C VAL A 1037 -19.71 1.37 -7.13
N LEU A 1038 -18.51 1.33 -6.53
CA LEU A 1038 -18.12 2.23 -5.43
C LEU A 1038 -18.11 3.71 -5.85
N TYR A 1039 -17.57 4.02 -7.03
CA TYR A 1039 -17.57 5.37 -7.59
C TYR A 1039 -19.01 5.89 -7.70
N GLY A 1040 -19.87 5.13 -8.37
CA GLY A 1040 -21.25 5.50 -8.60
C GLY A 1040 -22.07 5.60 -7.32
N ALA A 1041 -21.79 4.76 -6.33
CA ALA A 1041 -22.48 4.78 -5.04
C ALA A 1041 -22.12 6.05 -4.24
N CYS A 1042 -20.89 6.53 -4.31
CA CYS A 1042 -20.53 7.85 -3.76
C CYS A 1042 -21.30 8.97 -4.46
N GLN A 1043 -21.41 8.95 -5.79
CA GLN A 1043 -22.17 9.96 -6.54
C GLN A 1043 -23.67 9.90 -6.23
N TYR A 1044 -24.25 8.71 -6.10
CA TYR A 1044 -25.64 8.50 -5.68
C TYR A 1044 -25.89 8.95 -4.22
N GLY A 1045 -24.89 8.84 -3.34
CA GLY A 1045 -24.99 9.38 -1.98
C GLY A 1045 -24.86 10.90 -1.91
N LEU A 1046 -24.12 11.51 -2.84
CA LEU A 1046 -24.11 12.97 -3.00
C LEU A 1046 -25.46 13.45 -3.53
N ASP A 1047 -25.84 12.98 -4.73
CA ASP A 1047 -27.09 13.29 -5.42
C ASP A 1047 -27.80 12.01 -5.93
N PRO A 1048 -28.83 11.54 -5.21
CA PRO A 1048 -29.66 10.42 -5.65
C PRO A 1048 -30.55 10.73 -6.86
N THR A 1049 -30.78 12.01 -7.18
CA THR A 1049 -31.75 12.39 -8.22
C THR A 1049 -31.26 12.01 -9.61
N LEU A 1050 -29.94 11.83 -9.80
CA LEU A 1050 -29.26 11.40 -11.03
C LEU A 1050 -29.87 10.16 -11.72
N ILE A 1051 -30.59 9.31 -10.97
CA ILE A 1051 -31.38 8.18 -11.49
C ILE A 1051 -32.85 8.60 -11.48
N ARG A 1052 -33.37 9.05 -12.63
CA ARG A 1052 -34.65 9.78 -12.69
C ARG A 1052 -35.88 8.89 -12.62
N SER A 1053 -35.81 7.64 -13.10
CA SER A 1053 -36.92 6.68 -12.99
C SER A 1053 -36.42 5.23 -12.99
N ARG A 1054 -37.15 4.38 -12.24
CA ARG A 1054 -36.94 2.92 -12.13
C ARG A 1054 -38.12 2.16 -12.71
N ARG A 1055 -37.95 0.88 -13.02
CA ARG A 1055 -39.04 -0.06 -13.34
C ARG A 1055 -39.43 -0.92 -12.14
N VAL A 1056 -40.72 -0.98 -11.84
CA VAL A 1056 -41.26 -1.82 -10.75
C VAL A 1056 -41.11 -3.30 -11.11
N ARG A 1057 -40.83 -4.15 -10.11
CA ARG A 1057 -40.46 -5.57 -10.31
C ARG A 1057 -41.57 -6.57 -10.03
N GLN A 1058 -42.56 -6.15 -9.27
CA GLN A 1058 -43.78 -6.88 -8.97
C GLN A 1058 -44.94 -5.91 -9.14
N THR A 1059 -46.13 -6.42 -9.42
CA THR A 1059 -47.35 -5.65 -9.29
C THR A 1059 -47.67 -5.55 -7.80
N TYR A 1060 -47.88 -4.34 -7.28
CA TYR A 1060 -48.28 -4.11 -5.88
C TYR A 1060 -49.66 -3.45 -5.83
N GLY A 1061 -50.42 -3.81 -4.80
CA GLY A 1061 -51.80 -3.38 -4.63
C GLY A 1061 -52.32 -3.72 -3.24
N ILE A 1062 -53.63 -3.54 -3.04
CA ILE A 1062 -54.30 -3.90 -1.79
C ILE A 1062 -55.50 -4.81 -2.03
N ALA A 1063 -55.92 -5.53 -0.99
CA ALA A 1063 -57.24 -6.17 -0.98
C ALA A 1063 -58.32 -5.10 -0.76
N ILE A 1064 -59.33 -5.09 -1.64
CA ILE A 1064 -60.54 -4.28 -1.48
C ILE A 1064 -61.80 -5.15 -1.64
N MET A 1065 -62.94 -4.52 -1.36
CA MET A 1065 -64.26 -5.03 -1.73
C MET A 1065 -64.90 -4.10 -2.74
N GLU A 1066 -65.43 -4.66 -3.82
CA GLU A 1066 -66.18 -3.94 -4.86
C GLU A 1066 -67.60 -4.45 -4.93
N ARG A 1067 -68.52 -3.74 -5.59
CA ARG A 1067 -69.88 -4.26 -5.80
C ARG A 1067 -69.84 -5.55 -6.63
N PHE A 1068 -70.67 -6.52 -6.26
CA PHE A 1068 -70.74 -7.76 -7.03
C PHE A 1068 -71.34 -7.50 -8.42
N ASP A 1069 -70.67 -7.98 -9.46
CA ASP A 1069 -71.12 -7.89 -10.86
C ASP A 1069 -71.05 -9.30 -11.44
N GLN A 1070 -72.23 -9.85 -11.74
CA GLN A 1070 -72.39 -11.24 -12.20
C GLN A 1070 -71.74 -11.51 -13.57
N SER A 1071 -71.41 -10.47 -14.35
CA SER A 1071 -70.77 -10.62 -15.66
C SER A 1071 -69.25 -10.86 -15.59
N ILE A 1072 -68.60 -10.43 -14.50
CA ILE A 1072 -67.13 -10.45 -14.36
C ILE A 1072 -66.63 -11.10 -13.05
N HIS A 1073 -67.44 -11.16 -12.00
CA HIS A 1073 -67.05 -11.67 -10.69
C HIS A 1073 -67.50 -13.12 -10.49
N PRO A 1074 -66.61 -14.03 -10.04
CA PRO A 1074 -66.97 -15.41 -9.79
C PRO A 1074 -67.90 -15.49 -8.58
N HIS A 1075 -68.96 -16.30 -8.67
CA HIS A 1075 -69.95 -16.46 -7.58
C HIS A 1075 -69.32 -16.92 -6.25
N SER A 1076 -68.16 -17.59 -6.26
CA SER A 1076 -67.41 -17.97 -5.06
C SER A 1076 -66.79 -16.79 -4.27
N LYS A 1077 -66.79 -15.58 -4.83
CA LYS A 1077 -66.35 -14.34 -4.17
C LYS A 1077 -67.51 -13.42 -3.77
N ARG A 1078 -68.77 -13.85 -3.96
CA ARG A 1078 -69.97 -13.08 -3.61
C ARG A 1078 -70.21 -13.15 -2.11
N MET A 1079 -70.34 -11.99 -1.46
CA MET A 1079 -70.74 -11.85 -0.07
C MET A 1079 -71.89 -10.85 0.04
N ILE A 1080 -72.92 -11.16 0.82
CA ILE A 1080 -74.04 -10.25 1.07
C ILE A 1080 -73.83 -9.62 2.44
N SER A 1081 -73.89 -8.30 2.52
CA SER A 1081 -73.75 -7.55 3.76
C SER A 1081 -74.99 -7.73 4.65
N ALA A 1082 -74.77 -8.08 5.92
CA ALA A 1082 -75.85 -8.25 6.89
C ALA A 1082 -76.50 -6.94 7.34
N GLN A 1083 -75.86 -5.78 7.12
CA GLN A 1083 -76.36 -4.48 7.59
C GLN A 1083 -77.30 -3.78 6.58
N ASP A 1084 -77.01 -3.91 5.29
CA ASP A 1084 -77.69 -3.15 4.22
C ASP A 1084 -78.11 -4.02 3.02
N GLN A 1085 -77.91 -5.35 3.08
CA GLN A 1085 -78.17 -6.31 2.00
C GLN A 1085 -77.40 -6.04 0.69
N THR A 1086 -76.39 -5.17 0.69
CA THR A 1086 -75.58 -4.92 -0.50
C THR A 1086 -74.72 -6.14 -0.84
N GLU A 1087 -74.66 -6.48 -2.13
CA GLU A 1087 -73.80 -7.54 -2.66
C GLU A 1087 -72.39 -7.02 -2.98
N TRP A 1088 -71.39 -7.67 -2.40
CA TRP A 1088 -69.98 -7.35 -2.55
C TRP A 1088 -69.20 -8.53 -3.14
N CYS A 1089 -68.15 -8.21 -3.89
CA CYS A 1089 -67.09 -9.12 -4.29
C CYS A 1089 -65.91 -8.98 -3.33
N THR A 1090 -65.48 -10.08 -2.70
CA THR A 1090 -64.35 -10.09 -1.76
C THR A 1090 -63.03 -10.38 -2.46
N ASP A 1091 -61.93 -10.05 -1.77
CA ASP A 1091 -60.56 -10.37 -2.17
C ASP A 1091 -60.10 -9.73 -3.50
N VAL A 1092 -60.76 -8.67 -3.97
CA VAL A 1092 -60.36 -7.97 -5.21
C VAL A 1092 -58.98 -7.34 -5.01
N PHE A 1093 -58.06 -7.58 -5.95
CA PHE A 1093 -56.70 -7.05 -5.92
C PHE A 1093 -56.61 -5.75 -6.73
N ASP A 1094 -56.83 -4.61 -6.08
CA ASP A 1094 -56.69 -3.30 -6.70
C ASP A 1094 -55.21 -2.93 -6.85
N LYS A 1095 -54.78 -2.77 -8.11
CA LYS A 1095 -53.38 -2.57 -8.51
C LYS A 1095 -53.04 -1.08 -8.44
N PHE A 1096 -52.09 -0.75 -7.56
CA PHE A 1096 -51.48 0.57 -7.53
C PHE A 1096 -50.44 0.74 -8.64
N VAL A 1097 -49.54 -0.25 -8.75
CA VAL A 1097 -48.39 -0.26 -9.65
C VAL A 1097 -48.26 -1.63 -10.29
N GLU A 1098 -47.93 -1.68 -11.58
CA GLU A 1098 -47.74 -2.93 -12.30
C GLU A 1098 -46.27 -3.25 -12.58
N MET A 1099 -45.93 -4.54 -12.69
CA MET A 1099 -44.58 -4.96 -13.07
C MET A 1099 -44.18 -4.33 -14.42
N ASN A 1100 -42.94 -3.84 -14.48
CA ASN A 1100 -42.32 -3.09 -15.57
C ASN A 1100 -42.84 -1.65 -15.77
N GLN A 1101 -43.83 -1.17 -15.00
CA GLN A 1101 -44.21 0.24 -14.99
C GLN A 1101 -42.99 1.09 -14.60
N SER A 1102 -42.73 2.16 -15.34
CA SER A 1102 -41.68 3.13 -14.98
C SER A 1102 -42.26 4.16 -14.02
N ILE A 1103 -41.55 4.45 -12.94
CA ILE A 1103 -41.98 5.43 -11.94
C ILE A 1103 -40.83 6.41 -11.67
N GLY A 1104 -41.15 7.70 -11.71
CA GLY A 1104 -40.21 8.80 -11.50
C GLY A 1104 -39.84 9.00 -10.02
N LEU A 1105 -38.65 9.56 -9.81
CA LEU A 1105 -38.30 10.12 -8.50
C LEU A 1105 -39.30 11.24 -8.17
N PHE A 1106 -39.88 11.20 -6.96
CA PHE A 1106 -40.97 12.06 -6.48
C PHE A 1106 -42.39 11.81 -7.04
N GLU A 1107 -42.62 10.74 -7.80
CA GLU A 1107 -43.96 10.39 -8.28
C GLU A 1107 -44.81 9.72 -7.17
N SER A 1108 -46.01 10.25 -6.91
CA SER A 1108 -47.03 9.66 -6.03
C SER A 1108 -48.18 9.08 -6.82
N ILE A 1109 -48.60 7.86 -6.50
CA ILE A 1109 -49.86 7.29 -6.95
C ILE A 1109 -50.87 7.49 -5.82
N LYS A 1110 -51.99 8.15 -6.12
CA LYS A 1110 -53.02 8.43 -5.12
C LYS A 1110 -54.29 7.66 -5.49
N ARG A 1111 -54.86 6.97 -4.51
CA ARG A 1111 -56.15 6.29 -4.60
C ARG A 1111 -57.03 6.73 -3.44
N ARG A 1112 -58.34 6.74 -3.67
CA ARG A 1112 -59.34 7.10 -2.65
C ARG A 1112 -60.22 5.90 -2.43
N TYR A 1113 -60.37 5.53 -1.17
CA TYR A 1113 -61.25 4.46 -0.75
C TYR A 1113 -62.35 5.04 0.15
N LYS A 1114 -63.32 4.21 0.50
CA LYS A 1114 -64.35 4.55 1.48
C LYS A 1114 -64.47 3.38 2.46
N PRO A 1115 -64.85 3.62 3.72
CA PRO A 1115 -65.23 2.54 4.61
C PRO A 1115 -66.40 1.76 3.99
N ILE A 1116 -66.44 0.46 4.23
CA ILE A 1116 -67.48 -0.43 3.67
C ILE A 1116 -68.80 -0.20 4.40
N PHE A 1117 -68.73 0.13 5.69
CA PHE A 1117 -69.88 0.40 6.55
C PHE A 1117 -69.79 1.82 7.14
N SER A 1118 -70.94 2.48 7.31
CA SER A 1118 -71.03 3.81 7.95
C SER A 1118 -70.66 3.82 9.43
N THR A 1119 -70.61 2.65 10.07
CA THR A 1119 -70.25 2.43 11.48
C THR A 1119 -68.78 2.04 11.69
N GLN A 1120 -67.99 1.96 10.61
CA GLN A 1120 -66.61 1.50 10.65
C GLN A 1120 -65.68 2.57 11.28
N ASN A 1121 -65.10 2.24 12.44
CA ASN A 1121 -64.19 3.11 13.22
C ASN A 1121 -62.70 2.93 12.87
N SER A 1122 -62.35 2.00 11.97
CA SER A 1122 -60.98 1.77 11.55
C SER A 1122 -60.92 1.06 10.20
N CYS A 1123 -59.91 1.37 9.39
CA CYS A 1123 -59.61 0.70 8.12
C CYS A 1123 -58.30 -0.07 8.21
N ILE A 1124 -58.31 -1.32 7.74
CA ILE A 1124 -57.10 -2.14 7.61
C ILE A 1124 -56.81 -2.34 6.12
N PHE A 1125 -55.72 -1.78 5.62
CA PHE A 1125 -55.30 -1.93 4.23
C PHE A 1125 -54.24 -3.02 4.16
N HIS A 1126 -54.63 -4.23 3.73
CA HIS A 1126 -53.69 -5.32 3.50
C HIS A 1126 -53.00 -5.16 2.15
N ILE A 1127 -51.66 -5.12 2.17
CA ILE A 1127 -50.80 -4.86 1.03
C ILE A 1127 -50.30 -6.18 0.45
N TYR A 1128 -50.39 -6.34 -0.86
CA TYR A 1128 -50.01 -7.56 -1.59
C TYR A 1128 -49.07 -7.24 -2.75
N SER A 1129 -48.24 -8.22 -3.12
CA SER A 1129 -47.42 -8.20 -4.32
C SER A 1129 -47.58 -9.48 -5.15
N THR A 1130 -47.30 -9.39 -6.45
CA THR A 1130 -47.27 -10.56 -7.34
C THR A 1130 -46.42 -10.33 -8.60
N THR A 1131 -45.90 -11.40 -9.19
CA THR A 1131 -45.35 -11.40 -10.55
C THR A 1131 -46.38 -11.83 -11.61
N ASN A 1132 -47.57 -12.27 -11.20
CA ASN A 1132 -48.65 -12.68 -12.08
C ASN A 1132 -49.44 -11.45 -12.57
N MET A 1133 -49.15 -10.99 -13.80
CA MET A 1133 -49.85 -9.85 -14.42
C MET A 1133 -51.37 -10.06 -14.51
N MET A 1134 -51.82 -11.30 -14.65
CA MET A 1134 -53.23 -11.67 -14.83
C MET A 1134 -54.00 -11.81 -13.52
N ALA A 1135 -53.34 -11.69 -12.35
CA ALA A 1135 -54.02 -11.73 -11.06
C ALA A 1135 -55.10 -10.63 -10.97
N ARG A 1136 -56.28 -11.01 -10.49
CA ARG A 1136 -57.44 -10.14 -10.20
C ARG A 1136 -57.88 -10.23 -8.74
N PHE A 1137 -57.57 -11.32 -8.05
CA PHE A 1137 -57.88 -11.51 -6.64
C PHE A 1137 -56.60 -11.74 -5.82
N VAL A 1138 -56.61 -11.33 -4.54
CA VAL A 1138 -55.49 -11.56 -3.62
C VAL A 1138 -55.31 -13.02 -3.22
N THR A 1139 -56.26 -13.88 -3.61
CA THR A 1139 -56.19 -15.34 -3.50
C THR A 1139 -55.66 -16.03 -4.76
N ASP A 1140 -55.36 -15.29 -5.84
CA ASP A 1140 -54.85 -15.88 -7.08
C ASP A 1140 -53.43 -16.44 -6.90
N GLN A 1141 -53.10 -17.46 -7.69
CA GLN A 1141 -51.80 -18.12 -7.60
C GLN A 1141 -50.66 -17.12 -7.86
N GLY A 1142 -49.72 -17.06 -6.91
CA GLY A 1142 -48.56 -16.19 -6.96
C GLY A 1142 -48.77 -14.79 -6.37
N VAL A 1143 -49.93 -14.50 -5.76
CA VAL A 1143 -50.12 -13.29 -4.94
C VAL A 1143 -49.70 -13.55 -3.50
N GLN A 1144 -48.97 -12.61 -2.89
CA GLN A 1144 -48.44 -12.73 -1.52
C GLN A 1144 -48.74 -11.47 -0.72
N LYS A 1145 -49.17 -11.61 0.54
CA LYS A 1145 -49.32 -10.49 1.48
C LYS A 1145 -47.94 -10.04 1.96
N CYS A 1146 -47.66 -8.74 1.90
CA CYS A 1146 -46.36 -8.17 2.28
C CYS A 1146 -46.47 -7.10 3.39
N GLY A 1147 -47.68 -6.67 3.76
CA GLY A 1147 -47.84 -5.72 4.85
C GLY A 1147 -49.29 -5.41 5.20
N ALA A 1148 -49.48 -4.55 6.19
CA ALA A 1148 -50.76 -3.93 6.50
C ALA A 1148 -50.56 -2.50 7.02
N LEU A 1149 -51.55 -1.64 6.77
CA LEU A 1149 -51.74 -0.35 7.43
C LEU A 1149 -53.02 -0.39 8.26
N TYR A 1150 -52.96 0.16 9.47
CA TYR A 1150 -54.11 0.34 10.35
C TYR A 1150 -54.37 1.84 10.54
N LEU A 1151 -55.50 2.33 10.06
CA LEU A 1151 -55.94 3.71 10.19
C LEU A 1151 -57.20 3.75 11.05
N GLU A 1152 -57.12 4.33 12.24
CA GLU A 1152 -58.30 4.67 13.04
C GLU A 1152 -59.06 5.82 12.37
N LEU A 1153 -60.39 5.76 12.41
CA LEU A 1153 -61.28 6.77 11.86
C LEU A 1153 -62.03 7.44 13.00
N ASP A 1154 -61.99 8.77 13.03
CA ASP A 1154 -62.59 9.54 14.10
C ASP A 1154 -64.13 9.48 14.03
N THR A 1155 -64.78 9.28 15.17
CA THR A 1155 -66.18 8.77 15.22
C THR A 1155 -67.26 9.85 15.09
N ILE A 1156 -66.88 11.08 14.70
CA ILE A 1156 -67.80 12.22 14.65
C ILE A 1156 -68.74 12.11 13.44
N GLN A 1157 -69.98 11.70 13.71
CA GLN A 1157 -71.04 11.56 12.70
C GLN A 1157 -71.35 12.89 12.01
N PHE A 1158 -71.00 13.00 10.73
CA PHE A 1158 -71.47 14.06 9.84
C PHE A 1158 -72.08 13.47 8.56
N PRO A 1159 -73.01 14.18 7.88
CA PRO A 1159 -73.95 13.53 6.94
C PRO A 1159 -73.37 12.98 5.65
N ASN A 1160 -72.10 13.27 5.34
CA ASN A 1160 -71.42 12.86 4.11
C ASN A 1160 -70.19 12.03 4.48
N GLY A 1161 -70.29 10.71 4.28
CA GLY A 1161 -69.36 9.71 4.83
C GLY A 1161 -67.87 9.91 4.52
N VAL A 1162 -67.05 9.42 5.46
CA VAL A 1162 -65.59 9.52 5.51
C VAL A 1162 -64.93 9.07 4.20
N ASN A 1163 -63.93 9.83 3.75
CA ASN A 1163 -63.15 9.52 2.54
C ASN A 1163 -61.65 9.34 2.88
N PRO A 1164 -61.20 8.14 3.29
CA PRO A 1164 -59.77 7.86 3.42
C PRO A 1164 -59.07 7.97 2.05
N ALA A 1165 -58.05 8.80 1.97
CA ALA A 1165 -57.13 8.82 0.84
C ALA A 1165 -55.88 8.01 1.18
N ILE A 1166 -55.62 6.97 0.38
CA ILE A 1166 -54.30 6.37 0.34
C ILE A 1166 -53.46 7.25 -0.57
N GLN A 1167 -52.63 8.09 0.05
CA GLN A 1167 -51.58 8.82 -0.63
C GLN A 1167 -50.31 7.97 -0.59
N GLN A 1168 -50.09 7.16 -1.61
CA GLN A 1168 -48.83 6.44 -1.79
C GLN A 1168 -47.83 7.37 -2.50
N LEU A 1169 -46.62 7.54 -1.96
CA LEU A 1169 -45.49 8.15 -2.65
C LEU A 1169 -44.25 7.28 -2.46
N LEU A 1170 -43.51 7.07 -3.54
CA LEU A 1170 -42.29 6.27 -3.52
C LEU A 1170 -41.10 7.05 -2.95
N GLN A 1171 -40.30 6.40 -2.10
CA GLN A 1171 -38.87 6.72 -2.00
C GLN A 1171 -38.00 5.47 -1.82
N ARG A 1172 -37.45 4.99 -2.94
CA ARG A 1172 -36.34 3.99 -3.07
C ARG A 1172 -36.67 2.56 -2.60
N GLU A 1173 -37.45 2.44 -1.55
CA GLU A 1173 -38.28 1.30 -1.16
C GLU A 1173 -39.76 1.75 -1.16
N ILE A 1174 -40.69 0.81 -0.93
CA ILE A 1174 -42.12 1.10 -1.00
C ILE A 1174 -42.62 1.50 0.39
N GLU A 1175 -42.67 2.82 0.62
CA GLU A 1175 -43.41 3.43 1.73
C GLU A 1175 -44.88 3.56 1.32
N ILE A 1176 -45.80 3.26 2.25
CA ILE A 1176 -47.24 3.43 2.02
C ILE A 1176 -47.82 4.24 3.17
N THR A 1177 -48.57 5.29 2.82
CA THR A 1177 -49.26 6.17 3.77
C THR A 1177 -50.76 6.10 3.53
N ALA A 1178 -51.54 5.87 4.58
CA ALA A 1178 -52.98 6.06 4.58
C ALA A 1178 -53.30 7.33 5.36
N LYS A 1179 -54.06 8.24 4.76
CA LYS A 1179 -54.41 9.54 5.36
C LYS A 1179 -55.93 9.70 5.37
N ASP A 1180 -56.48 10.01 6.53
CA ASP A 1180 -57.83 10.56 6.58
C ASP A 1180 -57.81 11.99 6.00
N LEU A 1181 -58.63 12.22 4.98
CA LEU A 1181 -58.76 13.54 4.36
C LEU A 1181 -59.50 14.55 5.25
N GLN A 1182 -60.27 14.08 6.23
CA GLN A 1182 -61.14 14.91 7.06
C GLN A 1182 -60.40 15.48 8.28
N THR A 1183 -59.77 14.63 9.08
CA THR A 1183 -58.92 15.05 10.21
C THR A 1183 -57.52 15.49 9.78
N GLY A 1184 -57.07 15.03 8.60
CA GLY A 1184 -55.69 15.21 8.15
C GLY A 1184 -54.69 14.23 8.78
N TYR A 1185 -55.11 13.35 9.68
CA TYR A 1185 -54.27 12.34 10.33
C TYR A 1185 -53.74 11.32 9.32
N ASP A 1186 -52.43 11.03 9.35
CA ASP A 1186 -51.79 10.05 8.48
C ASP A 1186 -51.02 8.98 9.26
N VAL A 1187 -51.23 7.73 8.86
CA VAL A 1187 -50.47 6.56 9.33
C VAL A 1187 -49.55 6.08 8.22
N ARG A 1188 -48.29 5.80 8.57
CA ARG A 1188 -47.25 5.36 7.63
C ARG A 1188 -46.73 3.99 8.02
N SER A 1189 -46.41 3.19 7.03
CA SER A 1189 -45.77 1.89 7.22
C SER A 1189 -44.87 1.57 6.05
N ASN A 1190 -43.76 0.90 6.36
CA ASN A 1190 -42.89 0.29 5.38
C ASN A 1190 -43.33 -1.15 5.16
N ILE A 1191 -43.26 -1.64 3.93
CA ILE A 1191 -43.54 -3.05 3.65
C ILE A 1191 -42.47 -3.92 4.34
N ASP A 1192 -42.89 -4.84 5.21
CA ASP A 1192 -42.01 -5.81 5.85
C ASP A 1192 -42.09 -7.15 5.14
N PHE A 1193 -41.07 -7.44 4.34
CA PHE A 1193 -40.94 -8.66 3.57
C PHE A 1193 -40.33 -9.82 4.39
N ILE A 1194 -39.72 -9.54 5.54
CA ILE A 1194 -38.93 -10.49 6.35
C ILE A 1194 -39.76 -11.09 7.48
N SER A 1195 -40.57 -10.26 8.15
CA SER A 1195 -41.35 -10.73 9.28
C SER A 1195 -42.70 -11.32 8.84
N ASN A 1196 -42.96 -12.55 9.28
CA ASN A 1196 -44.33 -13.07 9.33
C ASN A 1196 -45.04 -12.42 10.53
N LEU A 1197 -45.31 -11.10 10.49
CA LEU A 1197 -46.13 -10.45 11.50
C LEU A 1197 -47.61 -10.76 11.28
N ASN A 1198 -48.01 -11.93 11.80
CA ASN A 1198 -49.16 -11.96 12.69
C ASN A 1198 -48.77 -11.28 14.01
N LYS A 1199 -48.87 -9.96 14.06
CA LYS A 1199 -49.05 -9.17 15.29
C LYS A 1199 -50.02 -8.03 14.98
#